data_AF-A0AA37QBF4-F1
#
_entry.id   AF-A0AA37QBF4-F1
#
_cell.length_a   1.000
_cell.length_b   1.000
_cell.length_c   1.000
_cell.angle_alpha   90.00
_cell.angle_beta   90.00
_cell.angle_gamma   90.00
#
_symmetry.space_group_name_H-M   'P 1'
#
loop_
_entity.id
_entity.type
_entity.pdbx_description
1 polymer ?
#
loop_
_entity_poly.entity_id
_entity_poly.type
_entity_poly.pdbx_seq_one_letter_code
_entity_poly.pdbx_strand_id
1 'polypeptide(L)'
;MATRLDPHHPSYEPPENGNSGDEAAAVVHARARAIWGLVDDAYGLVAHTPTLGAAQADAVATAVAIGNPAFDVDDAVAVLHDPALGWLCARAFTDARRDSHGRGVLVTDVVVMDDAAMAALRHDPFRCLPRARRGRRPEAEGALDVPALRPMTEAAEARLIATARARPDAALLRPLLAALLAGDRVLWTGDAPALPLLQALVLLLPVPLRGALTLQTLAVQPPRLAPRLTVAPRLTAVLAEVPWSVRLPEQESQLPPRALALADALLALAPAPEGSDDAAPGLLHAAHARYAQVAARAAAGGAPFDARALGAEVERLLRLAALDAAVQRGAASDALRLVASDAPAERAAAAASLLALSPDALATGVAELLAQHDESAVAHTVAGALAELARLEPPPAGTPRLQAVLRRVPTAHVSEGDAAPLRAVLAAIAAWHDDVGGVVAWASPDADWAWLDARLGASAAAAAPPRTRTLLAALSGGADASAAYVAHALADVAPSLPPAVRRRAAHLGLAGVRRAFGTMATDATTLETAARAASALRGLWRVAPPAGEARAFATLLGVPDADALPATEVARADAVPAVLLALRAVPDAAARARELDAWVAALVADALAAPRSADAPRALDAAARLIDAAHAEHVGGADAPARVGALLRAALPDGPPADGALASAWAALLARTDGDGRHELALRALLAATRPGPDGAPRAGTFAEACAAAASAGVTLDDAALQRLGDALGDAFAQAFAAGGPLAGAPAERGVAALELALAALGTLVDGARAAALAQRVAGRVPPALRDALRLRRLAAAVGEVERARDERAYAELCALLRAGAGPVRAADTMLLRVYLGVPAEPALARLRRTLRTWWEARGGARPREGA
;
A
#
# COMPACT_ATOMS: atom_id res chain seq x y z
N MET A 1 78.28 -6.63 -40.65
CA MET A 1 77.28 -7.08 -41.62
C MET A 1 75.98 -6.35 -41.31
N ALA A 2 75.56 -5.47 -42.21
CA ALA A 2 74.39 -4.62 -42.04
C ALA A 2 73.11 -5.42 -42.33
N THR A 3 72.28 -5.62 -41.32
CA THR A 3 70.88 -6.00 -41.48
C THR A 3 70.06 -4.74 -41.67
N ARG A 4 69.43 -4.63 -42.84
CA ARG A 4 68.50 -3.58 -43.24
C ARG A 4 67.39 -3.45 -42.19
N LEU A 5 67.34 -2.28 -41.53
CA LEU A 5 66.17 -1.80 -40.81
C LEU A 5 65.11 -1.44 -41.85
N ASP A 6 63.92 -2.03 -41.68
CA ASP A 6 62.74 -1.78 -42.49
C ASP A 6 62.18 -0.37 -42.17
N PRO A 7 62.08 0.58 -43.13
CA PRO A 7 61.81 1.99 -42.84
C PRO A 7 60.32 2.36 -42.74
N HIS A 8 59.41 1.41 -42.60
CA HIS A 8 57.96 1.66 -42.60
C HIS A 8 57.34 1.74 -41.20
N HIS A 9 57.74 2.75 -40.41
CA HIS A 9 56.88 3.28 -39.35
C HIS A 9 56.08 4.47 -39.93
N PRO A 10 54.76 4.33 -40.20
CA PRO A 10 53.96 5.45 -40.67
C PRO A 10 53.83 6.47 -39.54
N SER A 11 54.40 7.66 -39.77
CA SER A 11 54.13 8.83 -38.96
C SER A 11 52.63 9.11 -39.01
N TYR A 12 51.98 9.18 -37.85
CA TYR A 12 50.61 9.66 -37.76
C TYR A 12 50.60 11.14 -38.14
N GLU A 13 50.25 11.44 -39.40
CA GLU A 13 49.81 12.75 -39.83
C GLU A 13 48.30 12.85 -39.53
N PRO A 14 47.84 13.83 -38.75
CA PRO A 14 46.41 14.06 -38.62
C PRO A 14 45.82 14.31 -40.02
N PRO A 15 44.60 13.83 -40.32
CA PRO A 15 44.06 13.83 -41.68
C PRO A 15 44.14 15.22 -42.32
N GLU A 16 44.72 15.28 -43.52
CA GLU A 16 44.80 16.51 -44.31
C GLU A 16 43.41 17.07 -44.64
N ASN A 17 43.37 18.40 -44.66
CA ASN A 17 42.19 19.23 -44.84
C ASN A 17 41.39 18.84 -46.09
N GLY A 18 40.20 18.27 -45.89
CA GLY A 18 39.13 18.33 -46.88
C GLY A 18 38.66 19.78 -47.03
N ASN A 19 39.00 20.38 -48.17
CA ASN A 19 38.60 21.72 -48.54
C ASN A 19 37.16 21.68 -49.08
N SER A 20 36.16 22.12 -48.28
CA SER A 20 34.86 22.55 -48.80
C SER A 20 34.05 23.29 -47.73
N GLY A 21 33.80 24.59 -47.99
CA GLY A 21 32.54 25.29 -47.67
C GLY A 21 32.20 25.56 -46.20
N ASP A 22 32.23 26.84 -45.83
CA ASP A 22 31.40 27.53 -44.81
C ASP A 22 30.98 26.77 -43.54
N GLU A 23 31.71 27.02 -42.45
CA GLU A 23 31.11 27.37 -41.15
C GLU A 23 32.21 27.95 -40.25
N ALA A 24 31.97 29.13 -39.68
CA ALA A 24 32.86 29.80 -38.73
C ALA A 24 32.90 29.04 -37.40
N ALA A 25 33.59 27.89 -37.37
CA ALA A 25 33.83 27.13 -36.15
C ALA A 25 34.77 27.92 -35.23
N ALA A 26 34.35 28.15 -33.99
CA ALA A 26 35.16 28.78 -32.96
C ALA A 26 36.53 28.12 -32.86
N VAL A 27 37.59 28.86 -33.16
CA VAL A 27 38.97 28.38 -33.05
C VAL A 27 39.27 28.18 -31.56
N VAL A 28 39.45 26.94 -31.12
CA VAL A 28 39.89 26.64 -29.76
C VAL A 28 41.37 27.01 -29.66
N HIS A 29 41.69 28.07 -28.92
CA HIS A 29 43.08 28.47 -28.69
C HIS A 29 43.72 27.53 -27.67
N ALA A 30 44.65 26.66 -28.10
CA ALA A 30 45.52 25.94 -27.17
C ALA A 30 46.34 26.98 -26.40
N ARG A 31 46.21 26.99 -25.06
CA ARG A 31 46.64 28.14 -24.25
C ARG A 31 48.13 28.16 -23.93
N ALA A 32 48.88 27.05 -24.07
CA ALA A 32 50.24 27.02 -23.57
C ALA A 32 51.09 25.83 -24.06
N ARG A 33 52.41 26.01 -24.19
CA ARG A 33 53.40 24.94 -24.43
C ARG A 33 54.65 25.07 -23.58
N ALA A 34 55.25 23.93 -23.21
CA ALA A 34 56.56 23.83 -22.55
C ALA A 34 57.42 22.77 -23.24
N ILE A 35 58.73 23.00 -23.33
CA ILE A 35 59.72 22.09 -23.93
C ILE A 35 60.77 21.72 -22.89
N TRP A 36 60.90 20.44 -22.61
CA TRP A 36 61.97 19.89 -21.78
C TRP A 36 63.04 19.25 -22.65
N GLY A 37 64.31 19.59 -22.41
CA GLY A 37 65.47 18.99 -23.05
C GLY A 37 66.72 19.12 -22.19
N LEU A 38 67.89 18.84 -22.75
CA LEU A 38 69.17 18.97 -22.05
C LEU A 38 69.61 20.44 -21.96
N VAL A 39 69.88 20.92 -20.75
CA VAL A 39 70.49 22.23 -20.41
C VAL A 39 71.70 21.93 -19.51
N ASP A 40 72.91 22.25 -19.96
CA ASP A 40 74.16 22.04 -19.18
C ASP A 40 74.31 20.62 -18.59
N ASP A 41 74.07 19.59 -19.41
CA ASP A 41 74.12 18.17 -19.03
C ASP A 41 73.09 17.71 -17.97
N ALA A 42 72.14 18.58 -17.61
CA ALA A 42 70.96 18.24 -16.83
C ALA A 42 69.69 18.39 -17.70
N TYR A 43 68.69 17.54 -17.51
CA TYR A 43 67.41 17.77 -18.16
C TYR A 43 66.72 18.96 -17.50
N GLY A 44 66.47 20.04 -18.24
CA GLY A 44 65.80 21.26 -17.75
C GLY A 44 64.88 21.92 -18.79
N LEU A 45 64.05 22.86 -18.34
CA LEU A 45 63.15 23.62 -19.22
C LEU A 45 63.97 24.42 -20.25
N VAL A 46 63.73 24.16 -21.55
CA VAL A 46 64.47 24.80 -22.65
C VAL A 46 63.67 25.95 -23.27
N ALA A 47 62.33 25.84 -23.28
CA ALA A 47 61.44 26.90 -23.77
C ALA A 47 60.02 26.74 -23.20
N HIS A 48 59.28 27.86 -23.11
CA HIS A 48 57.85 27.85 -22.76
C HIS A 48 57.12 29.03 -23.40
N THR A 49 55.79 28.94 -23.50
CA THR A 49 54.96 30.06 -23.95
C THR A 49 54.84 31.14 -22.85
N PRO A 50 54.64 32.42 -23.21
CA PRO A 50 54.46 33.50 -22.23
C PRO A 50 53.27 33.32 -21.28
N THR A 51 52.32 32.47 -21.66
CA THR A 51 51.13 32.11 -20.89
C THR A 51 51.38 31.11 -19.76
N LEU A 52 52.57 30.49 -19.70
CA LEU A 52 53.03 29.69 -18.55
C LEU A 52 54.17 30.43 -17.87
N GLY A 53 54.10 30.56 -16.53
CA GLY A 53 55.27 30.97 -15.75
C GLY A 53 56.34 29.87 -15.74
N ALA A 54 57.62 30.24 -15.55
CA ALA A 54 58.73 29.29 -15.57
C ALA A 54 58.56 28.11 -14.59
N ALA A 55 58.11 28.38 -13.36
CA ALA A 55 57.84 27.33 -12.37
C ALA A 55 56.68 26.39 -12.77
N GLN A 56 55.65 26.92 -13.43
CA GLN A 56 54.53 26.13 -13.92
C GLN A 56 54.94 25.28 -15.14
N ALA A 57 55.77 25.84 -16.03
CA ALA A 57 56.34 25.13 -17.17
C ALA A 57 57.27 23.98 -16.72
N ASP A 58 58.08 24.20 -15.69
CA ASP A 58 58.91 23.16 -15.06
C ASP A 58 58.03 22.05 -14.43
N ALA A 59 56.99 22.42 -13.69
CA ALA A 59 56.05 21.46 -13.10
C ALA A 59 55.33 20.61 -14.18
N VAL A 60 54.87 21.25 -15.27
CA VAL A 60 54.23 20.58 -16.42
C VAL A 60 55.18 19.60 -17.10
N ALA A 61 56.40 20.05 -17.42
CA ALA A 61 57.43 19.21 -18.01
C ALA A 61 57.71 17.99 -17.12
N THR A 62 57.85 18.24 -15.82
CA THR A 62 58.14 17.20 -14.84
C THR A 62 57.01 16.18 -14.68
N ALA A 63 55.75 16.60 -14.81
CA ALA A 63 54.60 15.72 -14.68
C ALA A 63 54.51 14.65 -15.80
N VAL A 64 54.96 14.98 -17.01
CA VAL A 64 54.92 14.09 -18.19
C VAL A 64 56.23 13.33 -18.44
N ALA A 65 57.16 13.36 -17.49
CA ALA A 65 58.47 12.75 -17.63
C ALA A 65 58.37 11.23 -17.89
N ILE A 66 59.06 10.76 -18.93
CA ILE A 66 59.15 9.32 -19.22
C ILE A 66 60.37 8.64 -18.55
N GLY A 67 61.26 9.44 -17.96
CA GLY A 67 62.57 9.02 -17.45
C GLY A 67 63.68 9.19 -18.49
N ASN A 68 64.83 8.57 -18.26
CA ASN A 68 66.00 8.65 -19.13
C ASN A 68 66.18 7.33 -19.90
N PRO A 69 65.57 7.19 -21.09
CA PRO A 69 65.63 5.95 -21.87
C PRO A 69 67.06 5.69 -22.37
N ALA A 70 67.46 4.42 -22.39
CA ALA A 70 68.77 4.00 -22.89
C ALA A 70 68.82 3.85 -24.43
N PHE A 71 67.72 4.16 -25.11
CA PHE A 71 67.51 3.97 -26.54
C PHE A 71 66.81 5.20 -27.13
N ASP A 72 66.90 5.33 -28.46
CA ASP A 72 66.27 6.43 -29.18
C ASP A 72 64.74 6.29 -29.16
N VAL A 73 64.04 7.38 -28.86
CA VAL A 73 62.59 7.48 -28.78
C VAL A 73 62.10 8.21 -30.02
N ASP A 74 61.32 7.56 -30.86
CA ASP A 74 60.86 8.19 -32.10
C ASP A 74 59.49 8.89 -31.94
N ASP A 75 58.62 8.39 -31.06
CA ASP A 75 57.25 8.91 -30.93
C ASP A 75 56.51 8.51 -29.63
N ALA A 76 57.09 8.81 -28.46
CA ALA A 76 56.39 8.57 -27.19
C ALA A 76 55.37 9.68 -26.91
N VAL A 77 54.22 9.34 -26.32
CA VAL A 77 53.17 10.33 -25.99
C VAL A 77 52.69 10.14 -24.56
N ALA A 78 52.27 11.24 -23.95
CA ALA A 78 51.56 11.24 -22.67
C ALA A 78 50.31 12.10 -22.77
N VAL A 79 49.19 11.58 -22.26
CA VAL A 79 47.95 12.32 -22.06
C VAL A 79 47.57 12.14 -20.61
N LEU A 80 47.79 13.18 -19.82
CA LEU A 80 47.57 13.18 -18.38
C LEU A 80 46.59 14.29 -18.01
N HIS A 81 45.88 14.13 -16.90
CA HIS A 81 45.05 15.18 -16.30
C HIS A 81 45.53 15.42 -14.88
N ASP A 82 45.83 16.67 -14.58
CA ASP A 82 46.20 17.15 -13.25
C ASP A 82 45.21 18.25 -12.84
N PRO A 83 44.56 18.16 -11.68
CA PRO A 83 43.58 19.18 -11.26
C PRO A 83 44.15 20.60 -11.10
N ALA A 84 45.45 20.74 -10.85
CA ALA A 84 46.15 22.01 -10.70
C ALA A 84 46.75 22.53 -12.02
N LEU A 85 47.22 21.63 -12.90
CA LEU A 85 47.89 22.01 -14.16
C LEU A 85 46.98 21.91 -15.40
N GLY A 86 45.87 21.18 -15.33
CA GLY A 86 44.96 20.89 -16.44
C GLY A 86 45.33 19.60 -17.20
N TRP A 87 44.87 19.52 -18.45
CA TRP A 87 45.20 18.45 -19.38
C TRP A 87 46.58 18.66 -20.00
N LEU A 88 47.43 17.64 -19.92
CA LEU A 88 48.79 17.65 -20.44
C LEU A 88 48.87 16.67 -21.62
N CYS A 89 48.93 17.20 -22.85
CA CYS A 89 49.14 16.42 -24.08
C CYS A 89 50.61 16.57 -24.50
N ALA A 90 51.43 15.55 -24.28
CA ALA A 90 52.86 15.59 -24.56
C ALA A 90 53.27 14.60 -25.65
N ARG A 91 54.30 14.97 -26.42
CA ARG A 91 55.02 14.09 -27.34
C ARG A 91 56.52 14.22 -27.07
N ALA A 92 57.18 13.08 -26.88
CA ALA A 92 58.60 12.97 -26.62
C ALA A 92 59.31 12.25 -27.76
N PHE A 93 60.48 12.75 -28.13
CA PHE A 93 61.34 12.19 -29.17
C PHE A 93 62.82 12.43 -28.82
N THR A 94 63.71 11.63 -29.40
CA THR A 94 65.15 11.77 -29.26
C THR A 94 65.70 12.65 -30.38
N ASP A 95 66.35 13.75 -30.02
CA ASP A 95 67.09 14.62 -30.93
C ASP A 95 68.41 13.95 -31.37
N ALA A 96 68.92 14.35 -32.53
CA ALA A 96 70.21 13.91 -33.05
C ALA A 96 71.41 14.34 -32.17
N ARG A 97 71.22 15.33 -31.28
CA ARG A 97 72.23 15.74 -30.29
C ARG A 97 72.39 14.66 -29.23
N ARG A 98 73.63 14.49 -28.75
CA ARG A 98 73.95 13.57 -27.66
C ARG A 98 74.33 14.35 -26.40
N ASP A 99 73.95 13.82 -25.24
CA ASP A 99 74.40 14.31 -23.94
C ASP A 99 75.90 13.99 -23.70
N SER A 100 76.48 14.51 -22.62
CA SER A 100 77.85 14.19 -22.20
C SER A 100 78.14 12.70 -21.99
N HIS A 101 77.10 11.87 -21.85
CA HIS A 101 77.20 10.41 -21.75
C HIS A 101 77.01 9.69 -23.09
N GLY A 102 76.89 10.45 -24.19
CA GLY A 102 76.74 9.91 -25.55
C GLY A 102 75.34 9.37 -25.86
N ARG A 103 74.31 9.64 -25.04
CA ARG A 103 72.92 9.25 -25.29
C ARG A 103 72.17 10.33 -26.05
N GLY A 104 71.20 9.98 -26.88
CA GLY A 104 70.39 10.98 -27.57
C GLY A 104 69.59 11.85 -26.59
N VAL A 105 69.53 13.15 -26.85
CA VAL A 105 68.80 14.11 -26.00
C VAL A 105 67.31 13.89 -26.16
N LEU A 106 66.62 13.60 -25.07
CA LEU A 106 65.16 13.50 -25.06
C LEU A 106 64.55 14.91 -25.05
N VAL A 107 63.73 15.20 -26.05
CA VAL A 107 62.94 16.43 -26.15
C VAL A 107 61.48 16.07 -25.93
N THR A 108 60.80 16.78 -25.02
CA THR A 108 59.36 16.60 -24.77
C THR A 108 58.61 17.90 -25.03
N ASP A 109 57.79 17.91 -26.08
CA ASP A 109 56.83 18.98 -26.34
C ASP A 109 55.56 18.73 -25.53
N VAL A 110 55.09 19.71 -24.77
CA VAL A 110 53.86 19.59 -23.97
C VAL A 110 52.87 20.68 -24.36
N VAL A 111 51.61 20.30 -24.58
CA VAL A 111 50.46 21.21 -24.74
C VAL A 111 49.61 21.13 -23.49
N VAL A 112 49.32 22.29 -22.88
CA VAL A 112 48.45 22.39 -21.71
C VAL A 112 47.08 22.91 -22.12
N MET A 113 46.02 22.23 -21.68
CA MET A 113 44.63 22.62 -21.92
C MET A 113 43.84 22.65 -20.62
N ASP A 114 42.95 23.62 -20.48
CA ASP A 114 41.93 23.58 -19.44
C ASP A 114 40.79 22.62 -19.82
N ASP A 115 39.94 22.28 -18.84
CA ASP A 115 38.82 21.35 -19.05
C ASP A 115 37.84 21.84 -20.12
N ALA A 116 37.62 23.16 -20.21
CA ALA A 116 36.73 23.75 -21.21
C ALA A 116 37.26 23.57 -22.64
N ALA A 117 38.57 23.77 -22.84
CA ALA A 117 39.21 23.58 -24.13
C ALA A 117 39.26 22.09 -24.52
N MET A 118 39.49 21.19 -23.56
CA MET A 118 39.43 19.74 -23.82
C MET A 118 37.99 19.28 -24.13
N ALA A 119 36.99 19.84 -23.46
CA ALA A 119 35.58 19.59 -23.77
C ALA A 119 35.20 20.08 -25.18
N ALA A 120 35.72 21.22 -25.62
CA ALA A 120 35.52 21.73 -26.99
C ALA A 120 36.11 20.80 -28.06
N LEU A 121 37.13 20.01 -27.71
CA LEU A 121 37.69 18.93 -28.54
C LEU A 121 36.92 17.61 -28.43
N ARG A 122 35.79 17.58 -27.74
CA ARG A 122 35.04 16.35 -27.40
C ARG A 122 35.92 15.33 -26.67
N HIS A 123 36.84 15.81 -25.84
CA HIS A 123 37.81 15.00 -25.09
C HIS A 123 38.61 14.02 -25.97
N ASP A 124 38.94 14.40 -27.21
CA ASP A 124 39.94 13.69 -28.00
C ASP A 124 41.34 14.35 -27.84
N PRO A 125 42.21 13.79 -26.98
CA PRO A 125 43.52 14.36 -26.70
C PRO A 125 44.50 14.18 -27.86
N PHE A 126 44.24 13.28 -28.82
CA PHE A 126 45.16 13.07 -29.95
C PHE A 126 45.20 14.26 -30.91
N ARG A 127 44.24 15.17 -30.78
CA ARG A 127 44.10 16.38 -31.59
C ARG A 127 44.88 17.56 -31.02
N CYS A 128 45.16 17.54 -29.72
CA CYS A 128 46.06 18.50 -29.06
C CYS A 128 47.51 18.00 -29.02
N LEU A 129 47.79 16.75 -29.39
CA LEU A 129 49.16 16.24 -29.38
C LEU A 129 50.06 17.10 -30.28
N PRO A 130 51.27 17.44 -29.82
CA PRO A 130 52.28 18.04 -30.69
C PRO A 130 52.48 17.18 -31.94
N ARG A 131 52.73 17.82 -33.10
CA ARG A 131 53.00 17.10 -34.35
C ARG A 131 54.34 16.37 -34.25
N ALA A 132 54.43 15.16 -34.80
CA ALA A 132 55.71 14.49 -35.02
C ALA A 132 56.60 15.39 -35.88
N ARG A 133 57.81 15.68 -35.43
CA ARG A 133 58.79 16.46 -36.19
C ARG A 133 60.08 15.67 -36.30
N ARG A 134 60.22 14.91 -37.38
CA ARG A 134 61.48 14.23 -37.68
C ARG A 134 62.55 15.28 -38.01
N GLY A 135 63.62 15.32 -37.21
CA GLY A 135 64.85 16.07 -37.52
C GLY A 135 64.83 17.58 -37.28
N ARG A 136 63.93 18.12 -36.45
CA ARG A 136 63.93 19.57 -36.11
C ARG A 136 64.76 19.83 -34.84
N ARG A 137 65.61 20.86 -34.89
CA ARG A 137 66.31 21.39 -33.70
C ARG A 137 65.29 22.07 -32.78
N PRO A 138 65.40 21.97 -31.44
CA PRO A 138 64.70 22.87 -30.54
C PRO A 138 65.22 24.29 -30.77
N GLU A 139 64.50 25.09 -31.56
CA GLU A 139 64.79 26.51 -31.75
C GLU A 139 64.19 27.28 -30.58
N ALA A 140 65.05 27.93 -29.79
CA ALA A 140 64.69 28.65 -28.55
C ALA A 140 63.67 29.80 -28.74
N GLU A 141 63.37 30.20 -29.98
CA GLU A 141 62.60 31.43 -30.27
C GLU A 141 61.35 31.21 -31.14
N GLY A 142 61.07 29.98 -31.60
CA GLY A 142 59.96 29.74 -32.53
C GLY A 142 58.63 29.45 -31.84
N ALA A 143 57.64 30.34 -31.97
CA ALA A 143 56.25 30.02 -31.67
C ALA A 143 55.84 28.75 -32.44
N LEU A 144 55.62 27.67 -31.71
CA LEU A 144 55.34 26.37 -32.31
C LEU A 144 53.95 26.38 -32.97
N ASP A 145 53.89 25.94 -34.23
CA ASP A 145 52.67 25.64 -34.97
C ASP A 145 51.64 24.87 -34.11
N VAL A 146 50.56 25.55 -33.72
CA VAL A 146 49.44 24.99 -32.97
C VAL A 146 48.45 24.39 -33.97
N PRO A 147 48.12 23.08 -33.88
CA PRO A 147 47.10 22.50 -34.74
C PRO A 147 45.82 23.33 -34.66
N ALA A 148 45.20 23.62 -35.80
CA ALA A 148 43.87 24.20 -35.81
C ALA A 148 42.90 23.20 -35.18
N LEU A 149 42.53 23.45 -33.92
CA LEU A 149 41.65 22.62 -33.11
C LEU A 149 40.19 22.83 -33.55
N ARG A 150 39.80 22.22 -34.68
CA ARG A 150 38.40 22.18 -35.15
C ARG A 150 37.63 21.08 -34.40
N PRO A 151 36.30 21.05 -34.30
CA PRO A 151 35.56 19.87 -33.81
C PRO A 151 35.68 18.67 -34.79
N MET A 152 35.57 17.43 -34.29
CA MET A 152 35.58 16.22 -35.14
C MET A 152 34.14 15.77 -35.44
N THR A 153 33.86 15.52 -36.72
CA THR A 153 32.57 14.96 -37.15
C THR A 153 32.49 13.47 -36.83
N GLU A 154 31.27 12.96 -36.60
CA GLU A 154 31.04 11.54 -36.30
C GLU A 154 31.61 10.61 -37.38
N ALA A 155 31.45 10.99 -38.66
CA ALA A 155 32.02 10.26 -39.79
C ALA A 155 33.55 10.20 -39.75
N ALA A 156 34.23 11.25 -39.29
CA ALA A 156 35.67 11.25 -39.12
C ALA A 156 36.10 10.35 -37.94
N GLU A 157 35.37 10.35 -36.83
CA GLU A 157 35.63 9.43 -35.70
C GLU A 157 35.48 7.97 -36.15
N ALA A 158 34.41 7.66 -36.89
CA ALA A 158 34.14 6.32 -37.38
C ALA A 158 35.24 5.81 -38.32
N ARG A 159 35.74 6.67 -39.22
CA ARG A 159 36.87 6.34 -40.10
C ARG A 159 38.13 6.02 -39.31
N LEU A 160 38.49 6.85 -38.32
CA LEU A 160 39.69 6.61 -37.50
C LEU A 160 39.61 5.26 -36.77
N ILE A 161 38.45 4.90 -36.23
CA ILE A 161 38.25 3.59 -35.58
C ILE A 161 38.39 2.46 -36.62
N ALA A 162 37.73 2.57 -37.77
CA ALA A 162 37.80 1.57 -38.83
C ALA A 162 39.24 1.38 -39.36
N THR A 163 39.97 2.48 -39.60
CA THR A 163 41.37 2.45 -40.01
C THR A 163 42.23 1.76 -38.96
N ALA A 164 42.06 2.06 -37.67
CA ALA A 164 42.82 1.41 -36.60
C ALA A 164 42.56 -0.11 -36.53
N ARG A 165 41.30 -0.53 -36.73
CA ARG A 165 40.91 -1.95 -36.74
C ARG A 165 41.41 -2.73 -37.96
N ALA A 166 41.76 -2.06 -39.06
CA ALA A 166 42.33 -2.69 -40.25
C ALA A 166 43.83 -2.96 -40.15
N ARG A 167 44.51 -2.48 -39.10
CA ARG A 167 45.96 -2.59 -38.96
C ARG A 167 46.39 -3.96 -38.40
N PRO A 168 47.62 -4.42 -38.66
CA PRO A 168 48.15 -5.69 -38.12
C PRO A 168 48.13 -5.76 -36.59
N ASP A 169 48.28 -4.61 -35.91
CA ASP A 169 48.27 -4.49 -34.46
C ASP A 169 46.86 -4.45 -33.84
N ALA A 170 45.79 -4.52 -34.65
CA ALA A 170 44.40 -4.54 -34.17
C ALA A 170 44.09 -5.70 -33.23
N ALA A 171 44.85 -6.80 -33.28
CA ALA A 171 44.74 -7.92 -32.33
C ALA A 171 44.94 -7.48 -30.86
N LEU A 172 45.67 -6.39 -30.64
CA LEU A 172 45.93 -5.83 -29.30
C LEU A 172 44.74 -5.02 -28.76
N LEU A 173 43.82 -4.58 -29.62
CA LEU A 173 42.72 -3.70 -29.23
C LEU A 173 41.80 -4.35 -28.19
N ARG A 174 41.47 -5.64 -28.39
CA ARG A 174 40.62 -6.42 -27.48
C ARG A 174 41.23 -6.59 -26.08
N PRO A 175 42.44 -7.16 -25.91
CA PRO A 175 43.02 -7.36 -24.57
C PRO A 175 43.31 -6.04 -23.86
N LEU A 176 43.75 -4.99 -24.58
CA LEU A 176 43.97 -3.66 -23.99
C LEU A 176 42.68 -3.03 -23.50
N LEU A 177 41.62 -3.04 -24.32
CA LEU A 177 40.32 -2.54 -23.92
C LEU A 177 39.81 -3.31 -22.70
N ALA A 178 39.86 -4.63 -22.69
CA ALA A 178 39.45 -5.44 -21.54
C ALA A 178 40.23 -5.12 -20.27
N ALA A 179 41.56 -4.93 -20.35
CA ALA A 179 42.37 -4.52 -19.21
C ALA A 179 41.97 -3.14 -18.68
N LEU A 180 41.71 -2.18 -19.57
CA LEU A 180 41.25 -0.83 -19.22
C LEU A 180 39.88 -0.82 -18.55
N LEU A 181 38.97 -1.70 -18.96
CA LEU A 181 37.66 -1.88 -18.33
C LEU A 181 37.75 -2.57 -16.97
N ALA A 182 38.72 -3.47 -16.79
CA ALA A 182 38.92 -4.22 -15.56
C ALA A 182 39.66 -3.44 -14.46
N GLY A 183 40.53 -2.49 -14.83
CA GLY A 183 41.41 -1.80 -13.89
C GLY A 183 41.55 -0.30 -14.12
N ASP A 184 42.00 0.39 -13.08
CA ASP A 184 42.31 1.82 -13.04
C ASP A 184 43.79 2.13 -13.30
N ARG A 185 44.69 1.14 -13.16
CA ARG A 185 46.12 1.24 -13.50
C ARG A 185 46.58 0.01 -14.28
N VAL A 186 46.66 0.14 -15.60
CA VAL A 186 47.08 -0.91 -16.51
C VAL A 186 48.52 -0.67 -16.94
N LEU A 187 49.39 -1.65 -16.69
CA LEU A 187 50.72 -1.69 -17.27
C LEU A 187 50.71 -2.59 -18.50
N TRP A 188 51.24 -2.10 -19.61
CA TRP A 188 51.55 -2.93 -20.76
C TRP A 188 53.05 -2.92 -21.02
N THR A 189 53.64 -4.12 -21.00
CA THR A 189 55.05 -4.34 -21.31
C THR A 189 55.18 -4.89 -22.73
N GLY A 190 55.73 -4.10 -23.65
CA GLY A 190 55.78 -4.45 -25.07
C GLY A 190 56.27 -3.30 -25.95
N ASP A 191 56.24 -3.53 -27.26
CA ASP A 191 56.43 -2.46 -28.23
C ASP A 191 55.27 -1.47 -28.11
N ALA A 192 55.57 -0.17 -28.17
CA ALA A 192 54.55 0.86 -28.00
C ALA A 192 53.43 0.69 -29.05
N PRO A 193 52.14 0.73 -28.66
CA PRO A 193 51.04 0.65 -29.61
C PRO A 193 51.14 1.78 -30.62
N ALA A 194 50.67 1.52 -31.84
CA ALA A 194 50.51 2.60 -32.79
C ALA A 194 49.52 3.64 -32.24
N LEU A 195 49.83 4.93 -32.39
CA LEU A 195 48.96 6.03 -31.98
C LEU A 195 47.50 5.89 -32.48
N PRO A 196 47.23 5.42 -33.73
CA PRO A 196 45.87 5.16 -34.18
C PRO A 196 45.10 4.18 -33.30
N LEU A 197 45.77 3.15 -32.75
CA LEU A 197 45.14 2.16 -31.88
C LEU A 197 44.75 2.79 -30.53
N LEU A 198 45.62 3.63 -29.96
CA LEU A 198 45.32 4.35 -28.73
C LEU A 198 44.21 5.39 -28.90
N GLN A 199 44.22 6.10 -30.03
CA GLN A 199 43.14 7.02 -30.35
C GLN A 199 41.82 6.27 -30.54
N ALA A 200 41.83 5.09 -31.17
CA ALA A 200 40.65 4.24 -31.27
C ALA A 200 40.13 3.82 -29.88
N LEU A 201 41.00 3.47 -28.93
CA LEU A 201 40.58 3.18 -27.54
C LEU A 201 39.85 4.35 -26.89
N VAL A 202 40.30 5.59 -27.10
CA VAL A 202 39.58 6.79 -26.65
C VAL A 202 38.24 6.93 -27.39
N LEU A 203 38.24 6.84 -28.72
CA LEU A 203 37.07 7.10 -29.54
C LEU A 203 35.97 6.03 -29.42
N LEU A 204 36.31 4.81 -28.97
CA LEU A 204 35.34 3.78 -28.60
C LEU A 204 34.46 4.18 -27.40
N LEU A 205 34.96 5.09 -26.55
CA LEU A 205 34.23 5.62 -25.41
C LEU A 205 33.40 6.86 -25.78
N PRO A 206 32.21 7.04 -25.18
CA PRO A 206 31.41 8.24 -25.34
C PRO A 206 32.13 9.44 -24.71
N VAL A 207 31.87 10.64 -25.22
CA VAL A 207 32.56 11.89 -24.84
C VAL A 207 32.72 12.08 -23.32
N PRO A 208 31.70 11.84 -22.46
CA PRO A 208 31.85 12.00 -21.02
C PRO A 208 32.85 11.03 -20.37
N LEU A 209 33.11 9.88 -21.00
CA LEU A 209 34.00 8.83 -20.50
C LEU A 209 35.43 8.95 -21.02
N ARG A 210 35.65 9.67 -22.12
CA ARG A 210 36.97 9.79 -22.76
C ARG A 210 38.02 10.37 -21.81
N GLY A 211 37.61 11.29 -20.92
CA GLY A 211 38.49 11.87 -19.91
C GLY A 211 38.99 10.87 -18.85
N ALA A 212 38.36 9.70 -18.72
CA ALA A 212 38.84 8.65 -17.82
C ALA A 212 40.05 7.88 -18.39
N LEU A 213 40.38 8.06 -19.67
CA LEU A 213 41.45 7.36 -20.36
C LEU A 213 42.71 8.22 -20.49
N THR A 214 43.45 8.36 -19.38
CA THR A 214 44.81 8.92 -19.39
C THR A 214 45.84 7.85 -19.73
N LEU A 215 46.91 8.23 -20.43
CA LEU A 215 47.90 7.29 -20.93
C LEU A 215 49.32 7.86 -20.97
N GLN A 216 50.30 6.97 -20.94
CA GLN A 216 51.71 7.27 -21.21
C GLN A 216 52.33 6.08 -21.95
N THR A 217 52.81 6.28 -23.18
CA THR A 217 53.23 5.18 -24.08
C THR A 217 54.67 4.74 -23.95
N LEU A 218 55.43 5.44 -23.11
CA LEU A 218 56.78 5.06 -22.74
C LEU A 218 57.05 5.52 -21.31
N ALA A 219 57.32 4.60 -20.41
CA ALA A 219 57.72 4.89 -19.04
C ALA A 219 58.92 4.02 -18.63
N VAL A 220 59.97 4.68 -18.15
CA VAL A 220 61.17 4.04 -17.57
C VAL A 220 61.21 4.25 -16.05
N GLN A 221 60.38 5.14 -15.52
CA GLN A 221 60.19 5.37 -14.10
C GLN A 221 58.69 5.41 -13.78
N PRO A 222 58.29 5.17 -12.51
CA PRO A 222 56.91 5.33 -12.08
C PRO A 222 56.37 6.71 -12.51
N PRO A 223 55.29 6.76 -13.31
CA PRO A 223 54.66 8.02 -13.68
C PRO A 223 54.26 8.82 -12.43
N ARG A 224 54.53 10.13 -12.43
CA ARG A 224 54.21 11.01 -11.29
C ARG A 224 52.71 11.17 -11.11
N LEU A 225 52.02 11.42 -12.22
CA LEU A 225 50.57 11.28 -12.30
C LEU A 225 50.27 9.81 -12.57
N ALA A 226 49.15 9.29 -12.09
CA ALA A 226 48.80 7.89 -12.30
C ALA A 226 47.92 7.73 -13.55
N PRO A 227 48.50 7.58 -14.77
CA PRO A 227 47.70 7.32 -15.96
C PRO A 227 47.01 5.96 -15.84
N ARG A 228 45.87 5.84 -16.51
CA ARG A 228 45.16 4.56 -16.60
C ARG A 228 45.92 3.53 -17.43
N LEU A 229 46.58 3.96 -18.51
CA LEU A 229 47.45 3.10 -19.32
C LEU A 229 48.90 3.58 -19.22
N THR A 230 49.79 2.72 -18.72
CA THR A 230 51.24 2.91 -18.83
C THR A 230 51.82 1.85 -19.75
N VAL A 231 52.53 2.26 -20.78
CA VAL A 231 53.29 1.35 -21.64
C VAL A 231 54.77 1.50 -21.31
N ALA A 232 55.45 0.38 -21.15
CA ALA A 232 56.85 0.34 -20.75
C ALA A 232 57.61 -0.69 -21.59
N PRO A 233 58.93 -0.49 -21.80
CA PRO A 233 59.78 -1.53 -22.33
C PRO A 233 59.79 -2.73 -21.36
N ARG A 234 60.13 -3.92 -21.87
CA ARG A 234 60.08 -5.16 -21.07
C ARG A 234 60.91 -5.03 -19.79
N LEU A 235 60.23 -5.21 -18.65
CA LEU A 235 60.77 -5.29 -17.28
C LEU A 235 61.75 -4.18 -16.87
N THR A 236 61.24 -2.96 -16.73
CA THR A 236 61.91 -1.93 -15.92
C THR A 236 61.73 -2.24 -14.43
N ALA A 237 62.81 -2.59 -13.71
CA ALA A 237 62.74 -3.06 -12.32
C ALA A 237 61.94 -2.12 -11.39
N VAL A 238 62.10 -0.80 -11.56
CA VAL A 238 61.41 0.21 -10.74
C VAL A 238 59.89 0.22 -10.96
N LEU A 239 59.41 -0.16 -12.15
CA LEU A 239 57.97 -0.25 -12.42
C LEU A 239 57.33 -1.50 -11.82
N ALA A 240 58.11 -2.53 -11.51
CA ALA A 240 57.60 -3.72 -10.84
C ALA A 240 57.19 -3.44 -9.38
N GLU A 241 57.74 -2.39 -8.76
CA GLU A 241 57.43 -1.96 -7.39
C GLU A 241 56.10 -1.19 -7.29
N VAL A 242 55.52 -0.80 -8.43
CA VAL A 242 54.26 -0.06 -8.48
C VAL A 242 53.08 -1.05 -8.44
N PRO A 243 52.03 -0.78 -7.64
CA PRO A 243 50.82 -1.59 -7.66
C PRO A 243 50.02 -1.32 -8.95
N TRP A 244 49.96 -2.34 -9.81
CA TRP A 244 49.20 -2.35 -11.06
C TRP A 244 47.95 -3.23 -10.91
N SER A 245 46.85 -2.79 -11.49
CA SER A 245 45.57 -3.50 -11.49
C SER A 245 45.59 -4.64 -12.51
N VAL A 246 46.21 -4.41 -13.67
CA VAL A 246 46.42 -5.41 -14.72
C VAL A 246 47.79 -5.18 -15.37
N ARG A 247 48.54 -6.27 -15.59
CA ARG A 247 49.81 -6.28 -16.32
C ARG A 247 49.69 -7.11 -17.60
N LEU A 248 49.87 -6.49 -18.75
CA LEU A 248 49.86 -7.18 -20.05
C LEU A 248 51.28 -7.33 -20.61
N PRO A 249 51.58 -8.44 -21.31
CA PRO A 249 50.70 -9.59 -21.59
C PRO A 249 50.64 -10.65 -20.47
N GLU A 250 51.41 -10.50 -19.39
CA GLU A 250 51.56 -11.51 -18.32
C GLU A 250 50.24 -12.03 -17.73
N GLN A 251 49.26 -11.14 -17.53
CA GLN A 251 47.96 -11.43 -16.93
C GLN A 251 46.82 -11.48 -17.95
N GLU A 252 47.11 -11.56 -19.26
CA GLU A 252 46.06 -11.60 -20.29
C GLU A 252 45.09 -12.77 -20.08
N SER A 253 45.59 -13.94 -19.69
CA SER A 253 44.78 -15.12 -19.37
C SER A 253 43.98 -15.01 -18.07
N GLN A 254 44.30 -14.02 -17.22
CA GLN A 254 43.64 -13.75 -15.93
C GLN A 254 42.62 -12.62 -16.04
N LEU A 255 42.43 -12.03 -17.23
CA LEU A 255 41.45 -10.97 -17.45
C LEU A 255 40.04 -11.47 -17.10
N PRO A 256 39.25 -10.69 -16.35
CA PRO A 256 37.90 -11.09 -15.98
C PRO A 256 37.03 -11.39 -17.21
N PRO A 257 36.29 -12.51 -17.25
CA PRO A 257 35.40 -12.84 -18.37
C PRO A 257 34.40 -11.73 -18.70
N ARG A 258 33.92 -11.01 -17.67
CA ARG A 258 33.04 -9.84 -17.82
C ARG A 258 33.70 -8.73 -18.63
N ALA A 259 34.97 -8.39 -18.34
CA ALA A 259 35.67 -7.32 -19.05
C ALA A 259 35.95 -7.68 -20.52
N LEU A 260 36.27 -8.94 -20.79
CA LEU A 260 36.41 -9.46 -22.15
C LEU A 260 35.09 -9.38 -22.92
N ALA A 261 33.98 -9.79 -22.32
CA ALA A 261 32.66 -9.71 -22.94
C ALA A 261 32.24 -8.25 -23.24
N LEU A 262 32.55 -7.31 -22.34
CA LEU A 262 32.28 -5.89 -22.57
C LEU A 262 33.14 -5.32 -23.69
N ALA A 263 34.42 -5.71 -23.77
CA ALA A 263 35.30 -5.30 -24.86
C ALA A 263 34.79 -5.84 -26.21
N ASP A 264 34.40 -7.11 -26.27
CA ASP A 264 33.84 -7.74 -27.47
C ASP A 264 32.55 -7.05 -27.92
N ALA A 265 31.65 -6.76 -26.98
CA ALA A 265 30.39 -6.06 -27.26
C ALA A 265 30.61 -4.62 -27.75
N LEU A 266 31.59 -3.89 -27.20
CA LEU A 266 31.91 -2.53 -27.65
C LEU A 266 32.54 -2.53 -29.05
N LEU A 267 33.41 -3.50 -29.33
CA LEU A 267 34.00 -3.69 -30.66
C LEU A 267 32.98 -4.15 -31.71
N ALA A 268 31.91 -4.83 -31.30
CA ALA A 268 30.80 -5.21 -32.17
C ALA A 268 29.94 -4.01 -32.58
N LEU A 269 29.81 -2.98 -31.73
CA LEU A 269 29.13 -1.72 -32.09
C LEU A 269 30.00 -0.81 -32.97
N ALA A 270 31.32 -0.95 -32.87
CA ALA A 270 32.28 -0.13 -33.59
C ALA A 270 32.21 -0.36 -35.10
N PRO A 271 32.46 0.68 -35.92
CA PRO A 271 32.48 0.55 -37.37
C PRO A 271 33.47 -0.54 -37.80
N ALA A 272 33.03 -1.37 -38.73
CA ALA A 272 33.82 -2.46 -39.26
C ALA A 272 35.04 -1.91 -40.06
N PRO A 273 36.10 -2.72 -40.26
CA PRO A 273 37.28 -2.30 -41.01
C PRO A 273 36.91 -1.84 -42.42
N GLU A 274 37.63 -0.85 -42.97
CA GLU A 274 37.39 -0.38 -44.33
C GLU A 274 37.45 -1.55 -45.34
N GLY A 275 36.38 -1.74 -46.12
CA GLY A 275 36.25 -2.81 -47.12
C GLY A 275 35.44 -4.04 -46.68
N SER A 276 34.85 -4.07 -45.47
CA SER A 276 33.88 -5.10 -45.09
C SER A 276 32.46 -4.76 -45.55
N ASP A 277 31.72 -5.73 -46.09
CA ASP A 277 30.30 -5.56 -46.49
C ASP A 277 29.35 -5.36 -45.29
N ASP A 278 29.78 -5.68 -44.07
CA ASP A 278 29.01 -5.54 -42.81
C ASP A 278 29.10 -4.14 -42.17
N ALA A 279 29.09 -3.08 -42.98
CA ALA A 279 29.09 -1.71 -42.46
C ALA A 279 27.73 -1.35 -41.85
N ALA A 280 27.48 -1.75 -40.59
CA ALA A 280 26.35 -1.24 -39.83
C ALA A 280 26.57 0.27 -39.53
N PRO A 281 25.76 1.18 -40.09
CA PRO A 281 26.01 2.61 -39.95
C PRO A 281 25.66 3.08 -38.52
N GLY A 282 26.58 3.83 -37.89
CA GLY A 282 26.29 4.73 -36.77
C GLY A 282 25.88 4.12 -35.43
N LEU A 283 25.91 2.79 -35.24
CA LEU A 283 25.45 2.15 -34.00
C LEU A 283 26.21 2.60 -32.74
N LEU A 284 27.54 2.68 -32.83
CA LEU A 284 28.37 3.19 -31.73
C LEU A 284 28.01 4.65 -31.39
N HIS A 285 27.86 5.51 -32.39
CA HIS A 285 27.51 6.93 -32.21
C HIS A 285 26.10 7.09 -31.62
N ALA A 286 25.13 6.29 -32.05
CA ALA A 286 23.80 6.26 -31.47
C ALA A 286 23.84 5.87 -29.99
N ALA A 287 24.62 4.83 -29.64
CA ALA A 287 24.84 4.42 -28.26
C ALA A 287 25.52 5.53 -27.42
N HIS A 288 26.51 6.22 -28.01
CA HIS A 288 27.18 7.36 -27.36
C HIS A 288 26.22 8.52 -27.08
N ALA A 289 25.40 8.89 -28.06
CA ALA A 289 24.42 9.95 -27.92
C ALA A 289 23.38 9.61 -26.84
N ARG A 290 22.91 8.36 -26.81
CA ARG A 290 21.98 7.87 -25.80
C ARG A 290 22.59 7.91 -24.40
N TYR A 291 23.82 7.40 -24.26
CA TYR A 291 24.55 7.46 -23.00
C TYR A 291 24.71 8.90 -22.50
N ALA A 292 25.10 9.84 -23.38
CA ALA A 292 25.26 11.24 -23.01
C ALA A 292 23.95 11.90 -22.52
N GLN A 293 22.80 11.57 -23.13
CA GLN A 293 21.50 12.05 -22.67
C GLN A 293 21.13 11.54 -21.27
N VAL A 294 21.37 10.25 -21.02
CA VAL A 294 21.10 9.63 -19.72
C VAL A 294 22.05 10.17 -18.66
N ALA A 295 23.34 10.27 -18.97
CA ALA A 295 24.36 10.81 -18.07
C ALA A 295 24.07 12.27 -17.67
N ALA A 296 23.63 13.12 -18.60
CA ALA A 296 23.25 14.49 -18.30
C ALA A 296 22.08 14.59 -17.31
N ARG A 297 21.08 13.71 -17.44
CA ARG A 297 19.93 13.65 -16.52
C ARG A 297 20.32 13.10 -15.15
N ALA A 298 21.16 12.07 -15.11
CA ALA A 298 21.66 11.49 -13.86
C ALA A 298 22.50 12.49 -13.06
N ALA A 299 23.36 13.26 -13.74
CA ALA A 299 24.13 14.33 -13.12
C ALA A 299 23.24 15.43 -12.50
N ALA A 300 22.16 15.82 -13.17
CA ALA A 300 21.18 16.77 -12.62
C ALA A 300 20.42 16.22 -11.40
N GLY A 301 20.25 14.89 -11.32
CA GLY A 301 19.61 14.18 -10.21
C GLY A 301 20.54 13.81 -9.04
N GLY A 302 21.80 14.23 -9.05
CA GLY A 302 22.75 13.99 -7.96
C GLY A 302 23.41 12.60 -7.95
N ALA A 303 23.30 11.83 -9.04
CA ALA A 303 24.02 10.57 -9.24
C ALA A 303 25.15 10.78 -10.27
N PRO A 304 26.31 11.33 -9.87
CA PRO A 304 27.39 11.62 -10.81
C PRO A 304 27.99 10.33 -11.36
N PHE A 305 28.44 10.42 -12.62
CA PHE A 305 29.29 9.44 -13.26
C PHE A 305 30.55 9.16 -12.42
N ASP A 306 30.91 7.89 -12.25
CA ASP A 306 32.19 7.49 -11.65
C ASP A 306 33.20 7.06 -12.71
N ALA A 307 34.12 7.96 -13.06
CA ALA A 307 35.22 7.71 -13.99
C ALA A 307 36.14 6.56 -13.58
N ARG A 308 36.19 6.25 -12.28
CA ARG A 308 36.99 5.14 -11.74
C ARG A 308 36.36 3.79 -12.11
N ALA A 309 35.03 3.75 -12.26
CA ALA A 309 34.26 2.55 -12.59
C ALA A 309 33.96 2.40 -14.10
N LEU A 310 34.93 2.67 -14.98
CA LEU A 310 34.75 2.66 -16.45
C LEU A 310 34.08 1.38 -17.00
N GLY A 311 34.40 0.20 -16.46
CA GLY A 311 33.75 -1.06 -16.86
C GLY A 311 32.24 -1.04 -16.64
N ALA A 312 31.77 -0.53 -15.51
CA ALA A 312 30.33 -0.42 -15.21
C ALA A 312 29.63 0.60 -16.12
N GLU A 313 30.34 1.66 -16.50
CA GLU A 313 29.81 2.71 -17.36
C GLU A 313 29.73 2.28 -18.84
N VAL A 314 30.71 1.51 -19.32
CA VAL A 314 30.63 0.85 -20.63
C VAL A 314 29.51 -0.19 -20.65
N GLU A 315 29.31 -0.93 -19.56
CA GLU A 315 28.16 -1.85 -19.45
C GLU A 315 26.82 -1.12 -19.48
N ARG A 316 26.71 0.05 -18.83
CA ARG A 316 25.53 0.92 -18.97
C ARG A 316 25.31 1.35 -20.43
N LEU A 317 26.36 1.80 -21.12
CA LEU A 317 26.27 2.16 -22.55
C LEU A 317 25.79 0.99 -23.41
N LEU A 318 26.36 -0.20 -23.22
CA LEU A 318 26.01 -1.39 -24.00
C LEU A 318 24.57 -1.85 -23.72
N ARG A 319 24.10 -1.75 -22.48
CA ARG A 319 22.70 -2.02 -22.13
C ARG A 319 21.74 -1.05 -22.80
N LEU A 320 22.07 0.25 -22.84
CA LEU A 320 21.27 1.25 -23.56
C LEU A 320 21.23 0.99 -25.07
N ALA A 321 22.37 0.60 -25.66
CA ALA A 321 22.42 0.21 -27.07
C ALA A 321 21.57 -1.03 -27.37
N ALA A 322 21.63 -2.04 -26.50
CA ALA A 322 20.80 -3.24 -26.60
C ALA A 322 19.30 -2.91 -26.44
N LEU A 323 18.96 -1.95 -25.58
CA LEU A 323 17.58 -1.48 -25.39
C LEU A 323 17.05 -0.83 -26.65
N ASP A 324 17.81 0.08 -27.25
CA ASP A 324 17.40 0.75 -28.49
C ASP A 324 17.28 -0.26 -29.64
N ALA A 325 18.18 -1.24 -29.73
CA ALA A 325 18.09 -2.33 -30.71
C ALA A 325 16.87 -3.25 -30.48
N ALA A 326 16.51 -3.52 -29.21
CA ALA A 326 15.30 -4.27 -28.88
C ALA A 326 14.03 -3.49 -29.26
N VAL A 327 14.00 -2.20 -28.98
CA VAL A 327 12.90 -1.29 -29.32
C VAL A 327 12.71 -1.19 -30.84
N GLN A 328 13.79 -1.00 -31.59
CA GLN A 328 13.75 -0.93 -33.06
C GLN A 328 13.25 -2.23 -33.70
N ARG A 329 13.59 -3.39 -33.13
CA ARG A 329 13.09 -4.70 -33.59
C ARG A 329 11.68 -5.03 -33.09
N GLY A 330 11.09 -4.19 -32.24
CA GLY A 330 9.80 -4.47 -31.59
C GLY A 330 9.86 -5.59 -30.53
N ALA A 331 11.06 -5.98 -30.07
CA ALA A 331 11.28 -7.00 -29.06
C ALA A 331 10.99 -6.45 -27.65
N ALA A 332 9.70 -6.25 -27.34
CA ALA A 332 9.25 -5.58 -26.12
C ALA A 332 9.66 -6.30 -24.82
N SER A 333 9.68 -7.64 -24.79
CA SER A 333 10.13 -8.41 -23.62
C SER A 333 11.60 -8.15 -23.28
N ASP A 334 12.47 -8.09 -24.29
CA ASP A 334 13.89 -7.80 -24.10
C ASP A 334 14.09 -6.36 -23.61
N ALA A 335 13.37 -5.41 -24.22
CA ALA A 335 13.41 -4.00 -23.82
C ALA A 335 12.97 -3.80 -22.35
N LEU A 336 11.90 -4.47 -21.93
CA LEU A 336 11.40 -4.41 -20.55
C LEU A 336 12.41 -4.97 -19.54
N ARG A 337 13.08 -6.09 -19.85
CA ARG A 337 14.15 -6.65 -19.00
C ARG A 337 15.31 -5.70 -18.84
N LEU A 338 15.74 -5.08 -19.94
CA LEU A 338 16.86 -4.13 -19.94
C LEU A 338 16.55 -2.92 -19.07
N VAL A 339 15.38 -2.30 -19.22
CA VAL A 339 14.93 -1.17 -18.36
C VAL A 339 14.85 -1.59 -16.90
N ALA A 340 14.28 -2.76 -16.62
CA ALA A 340 14.11 -3.22 -15.25
C ALA A 340 15.43 -3.49 -14.52
N SER A 341 16.47 -3.91 -15.26
CA SER A 341 17.82 -4.16 -14.72
C SER A 341 18.56 -2.92 -14.22
N ASP A 342 18.07 -1.71 -14.51
CA ASP A 342 18.72 -0.47 -14.15
C ASP A 342 18.50 -0.06 -12.68
N ALA A 343 19.45 0.72 -12.14
CA ALA A 343 19.25 1.38 -10.86
C ALA A 343 18.03 2.33 -10.92
N PRO A 344 17.33 2.59 -9.80
CA PRO A 344 16.11 3.41 -9.80
C PRO A 344 16.24 4.76 -10.52
N ALA A 345 17.35 5.47 -10.35
CA ALA A 345 17.59 6.77 -11.01
C ALA A 345 17.78 6.67 -12.54
N GLU A 346 18.33 5.57 -13.04
CA GLU A 346 18.59 5.33 -14.45
C GLU A 346 17.37 4.77 -15.18
N ARG A 347 16.57 3.97 -14.46
CA ARG A 347 15.36 3.33 -14.97
C ARG A 347 14.38 4.33 -15.59
N ALA A 348 14.23 5.52 -15.01
CA ALA A 348 13.35 6.56 -15.56
C ALA A 348 13.82 7.05 -16.94
N ALA A 349 15.13 7.20 -17.15
CA ALA A 349 15.67 7.64 -18.43
C ALA A 349 15.61 6.53 -19.49
N ALA A 350 15.85 5.28 -19.09
CA ALA A 350 15.73 4.10 -19.94
C ALA A 350 14.27 3.80 -20.32
N ALA A 351 13.33 3.94 -19.39
CA ALA A 351 11.89 3.73 -19.62
C ALA A 351 11.32 4.61 -20.72
N ALA A 352 11.90 5.80 -20.97
CA ALA A 352 11.50 6.65 -22.08
C ALA A 352 11.70 5.99 -23.46
N SER A 353 12.63 5.03 -23.63
CA SER A 353 12.78 4.27 -24.89
C SER A 353 11.55 3.38 -25.15
N LEU A 354 10.85 2.93 -24.11
CA LEU A 354 9.65 2.09 -24.26
C LEU A 354 8.49 2.85 -24.93
N LEU A 355 8.52 4.19 -24.91
CA LEU A 355 7.53 5.02 -25.60
C LEU A 355 7.60 4.88 -27.13
N ALA A 356 8.72 4.44 -27.69
CA ALA A 356 8.81 4.18 -29.12
C ALA A 356 8.13 2.86 -29.53
N LEU A 357 7.85 1.96 -28.59
CA LEU A 357 7.08 0.74 -28.86
C LEU A 357 5.61 1.07 -29.12
N SER A 358 4.98 0.30 -30.01
CA SER A 358 3.53 0.35 -30.18
C SER A 358 2.83 -0.20 -28.93
N PRO A 359 1.60 0.25 -28.63
CA PRO A 359 0.80 -0.29 -27.53
C PRO A 359 0.69 -1.81 -27.52
N ASP A 360 0.44 -2.41 -28.69
CA ASP A 360 0.26 -3.86 -28.82
C ASP A 360 1.57 -4.63 -28.64
N ALA A 361 2.69 -4.08 -29.12
CA ALA A 361 4.00 -4.70 -28.92
C ALA A 361 4.37 -4.71 -27.44
N LEU A 362 4.18 -3.59 -26.74
CA LEU A 362 4.42 -3.51 -25.30
C LEU A 362 3.54 -4.51 -24.53
N ALA A 363 2.24 -4.52 -24.82
CA ALA A 363 1.29 -5.42 -24.16
C ALA A 363 1.61 -6.90 -24.39
N THR A 364 2.02 -7.26 -25.60
CA THR A 364 2.46 -8.63 -25.94
C THR A 364 3.75 -8.98 -25.21
N GLY A 365 4.72 -8.08 -25.16
CA GLY A 365 5.98 -8.32 -24.46
C GLY A 365 5.81 -8.49 -22.95
N VAL A 366 4.89 -7.75 -22.32
CA VAL A 366 4.53 -7.95 -20.90
C VAL A 366 3.91 -9.34 -20.70
N ALA A 367 2.97 -9.75 -21.55
CA ALA A 367 2.34 -11.07 -21.43
C ALA A 367 3.34 -12.22 -21.65
N GLU A 368 4.24 -12.08 -22.63
CA GLU A 368 5.31 -13.06 -22.92
C GLU A 368 6.30 -13.19 -21.76
N LEU A 369 6.61 -12.09 -21.05
CA LEU A 369 7.46 -12.15 -19.86
C LEU A 369 6.76 -12.91 -18.74
N LEU A 370 5.50 -12.58 -18.46
CA LEU A 370 4.74 -13.19 -17.37
C LEU A 370 4.43 -14.68 -17.60
N ALA A 371 4.45 -15.14 -18.86
CA ALA A 371 4.28 -16.55 -19.18
C ALA A 371 5.53 -17.42 -18.87
N GLN A 372 6.65 -16.84 -18.45
CA GLN A 372 7.89 -17.56 -18.17
C GLN A 372 7.95 -18.05 -16.72
N HIS A 373 8.51 -19.25 -16.50
CA HIS A 373 8.38 -20.05 -15.27
C HIS A 373 8.91 -19.44 -13.94
N ASP A 374 9.48 -18.24 -13.93
CA ASP A 374 9.93 -17.52 -12.71
C ASP A 374 9.08 -16.25 -12.50
N GLU A 375 7.83 -16.44 -12.06
CA GLU A 375 6.83 -15.37 -11.96
C GLU A 375 7.24 -14.23 -11.03
N SER A 376 7.96 -14.51 -9.93
CA SER A 376 8.28 -13.50 -8.91
C SER A 376 9.30 -12.47 -9.39
N ALA A 377 10.45 -12.94 -9.88
CA ALA A 377 11.52 -12.07 -10.35
C ALA A 377 11.08 -11.28 -11.60
N VAL A 378 10.32 -11.93 -12.49
CA VAL A 378 9.78 -11.29 -13.68
C VAL A 378 8.68 -10.28 -13.35
N ALA A 379 7.78 -10.58 -12.40
CA ALA A 379 6.76 -9.63 -11.99
C ALA A 379 7.36 -8.36 -11.36
N HIS A 380 8.38 -8.50 -10.50
CA HIS A 380 9.07 -7.33 -9.93
C HIS A 380 9.76 -6.49 -11.01
N THR A 381 10.39 -7.15 -11.97
CA THR A 381 11.05 -6.55 -13.15
C THR A 381 10.06 -5.73 -13.98
N VAL A 382 8.94 -6.34 -14.37
CA VAL A 382 7.88 -5.68 -15.16
C VAL A 382 7.24 -4.53 -14.37
N ALA A 383 6.96 -4.73 -13.08
CA ALA A 383 6.39 -3.69 -12.22
C ALA A 383 7.25 -2.42 -12.22
N GLY A 384 8.56 -2.59 -12.05
CA GLY A 384 9.51 -1.48 -12.03
C GLY A 384 9.53 -0.68 -13.33
N ALA A 385 9.48 -1.36 -14.49
CA ALA A 385 9.46 -0.70 -15.80
C ALA A 385 8.12 0.00 -16.07
N LEU A 386 7.00 -0.63 -15.75
CA LEU A 386 5.66 -0.05 -15.92
C LEU A 386 5.42 1.15 -15.00
N ALA A 387 5.96 1.14 -13.77
CA ALA A 387 5.86 2.29 -12.85
C ALA A 387 6.58 3.53 -13.40
N GLU A 388 7.78 3.37 -13.97
CA GLU A 388 8.48 4.51 -14.59
C GLU A 388 7.78 4.97 -15.89
N LEU A 389 7.27 4.04 -16.69
CA LEU A 389 6.49 4.39 -17.89
C LEU A 389 5.23 5.19 -17.52
N ALA A 390 4.54 4.77 -16.45
CA ALA A 390 3.41 5.45 -15.87
C ALA A 390 3.71 6.88 -15.38
N ARG A 391 4.92 7.13 -14.84
CA ARG A 391 5.36 8.50 -14.50
C ARG A 391 5.55 9.38 -15.73
N LEU A 392 6.07 8.80 -16.81
CA LEU A 392 6.37 9.53 -18.04
C LEU A 392 5.10 9.88 -18.83
N GLU A 393 4.03 9.08 -18.70
CA GLU A 393 2.76 9.31 -19.37
C GLU A 393 1.58 9.42 -18.36
N PRO A 394 1.44 10.55 -17.62
CA PRO A 394 0.37 10.71 -16.65
C PRO A 394 -1.03 10.88 -17.31
N PRO A 395 -2.12 10.44 -16.65
CA PRO A 395 -3.52 10.60 -17.12
C PRO A 395 -3.96 12.09 -17.12
N PRO A 396 -5.05 12.49 -17.85
CA PRO A 396 -6.07 11.67 -18.52
C PRO A 396 -5.89 11.48 -20.04
N ALA A 397 -4.90 12.13 -20.67
CA ALA A 397 -4.75 12.16 -22.13
C ALA A 397 -3.73 11.14 -22.69
N GLY A 398 -2.87 10.56 -21.86
CA GLY A 398 -1.85 9.61 -22.28
C GLY A 398 -2.10 8.22 -21.71
N THR A 399 -2.34 7.23 -22.58
CA THR A 399 -1.52 5.99 -22.70
C THR A 399 -2.31 4.84 -23.30
N PRO A 400 -2.56 4.84 -24.62
CA PRO A 400 -3.01 3.63 -25.31
C PRO A 400 -2.10 2.42 -24.99
N ARG A 401 -0.83 2.66 -24.65
CA ARG A 401 0.15 1.66 -24.19
C ARG A 401 -0.24 0.98 -22.88
N LEU A 402 -0.40 1.74 -21.80
CA LEU A 402 -0.76 1.17 -20.49
C LEU A 402 -2.17 0.54 -20.54
N GLN A 403 -3.09 1.12 -21.30
CA GLN A 403 -4.40 0.51 -21.54
C GLN A 403 -4.31 -0.80 -22.35
N ALA A 404 -3.44 -0.89 -23.35
CA ALA A 404 -3.22 -2.13 -24.09
C ALA A 404 -2.63 -3.22 -23.20
N VAL A 405 -1.70 -2.87 -22.30
CA VAL A 405 -1.16 -3.78 -21.28
C VAL A 405 -2.29 -4.34 -20.41
N LEU A 406 -3.18 -3.48 -19.88
CA LEU A 406 -4.33 -3.93 -19.08
C LEU A 406 -5.26 -4.90 -19.81
N ARG A 407 -5.48 -4.70 -21.12
CA ARG A 407 -6.36 -5.56 -21.92
C ARG A 407 -5.73 -6.91 -22.27
N ARG A 408 -4.41 -6.98 -22.40
CA ARG A 408 -3.69 -8.15 -22.92
C ARG A 408 -3.20 -9.07 -21.81
N VAL A 409 -2.84 -8.54 -20.64
CA VAL A 409 -2.30 -9.33 -19.54
C VAL A 409 -3.45 -10.07 -18.84
N PRO A 410 -3.49 -11.41 -18.83
CA PRO A 410 -4.56 -12.14 -18.17
C PRO A 410 -4.31 -12.17 -16.65
N THR A 411 -5.35 -11.89 -15.86
CA THR A 411 -5.29 -11.92 -14.39
C THR A 411 -4.87 -13.27 -13.81
N ALA A 412 -5.05 -14.36 -14.58
CA ALA A 412 -4.65 -15.72 -14.22
C ALA A 412 -3.13 -15.96 -14.25
N HIS A 413 -2.34 -15.11 -14.91
CA HIS A 413 -0.88 -15.28 -15.06
C HIS A 413 -0.08 -14.53 -13.97
N VAL A 414 -0.76 -14.00 -12.94
CA VAL A 414 -0.14 -13.19 -11.89
C VAL A 414 -0.58 -13.74 -10.54
N SER A 415 0.23 -14.62 -9.97
CA SER A 415 -0.01 -15.24 -8.65
C SER A 415 -0.18 -14.18 -7.55
N GLU A 416 -0.96 -14.52 -6.51
CA GLU A 416 -1.40 -13.54 -5.49
C GLU A 416 -0.30 -13.06 -4.55
N GLY A 417 0.71 -13.90 -4.28
CA GLY A 417 1.81 -13.60 -3.35
C GLY A 417 3.04 -12.99 -4.03
N ASP A 418 3.56 -13.64 -5.07
CA ASP A 418 4.91 -13.35 -5.60
C ASP A 418 4.99 -12.14 -6.53
N ALA A 419 3.84 -11.63 -6.97
CA ALA A 419 3.71 -10.53 -7.93
C ALA A 419 3.04 -9.26 -7.34
N ALA A 420 3.09 -9.09 -6.02
CA ALA A 420 2.48 -7.96 -5.31
C ALA A 420 2.80 -6.56 -5.90
N PRO A 421 4.05 -6.22 -6.30
CA PRO A 421 4.37 -4.93 -6.90
C PRO A 421 3.70 -4.71 -8.27
N LEU A 422 3.66 -5.76 -9.10
CA LEU A 422 3.03 -5.69 -10.43
C LEU A 422 1.53 -5.45 -10.33
N ARG A 423 0.88 -6.14 -9.40
CA ARG A 423 -0.55 -5.99 -9.12
C ARG A 423 -0.89 -4.58 -8.64
N ALA A 424 -0.07 -3.99 -7.78
CA ALA A 424 -0.23 -2.60 -7.34
C ALA A 424 -0.15 -1.62 -8.53
N VAL A 425 0.84 -1.79 -9.41
CA VAL A 425 0.99 -0.95 -10.62
C VAL A 425 -0.20 -1.11 -11.57
N LEU A 426 -0.61 -2.34 -11.89
CA LEU A 426 -1.74 -2.59 -12.79
C LEU A 426 -3.07 -2.07 -12.22
N ALA A 427 -3.29 -2.21 -10.91
CA ALA A 427 -4.46 -1.63 -10.24
C ALA A 427 -4.46 -0.09 -10.29
N ALA A 428 -3.29 0.54 -10.12
CA ALA A 428 -3.16 1.99 -10.25
C ALA A 428 -3.44 2.48 -11.69
N ILE A 429 -2.88 1.79 -12.69
CA ILE A 429 -3.14 2.08 -14.10
C ILE A 429 -4.64 1.92 -14.42
N ALA A 430 -5.28 0.85 -13.95
CA ALA A 430 -6.72 0.64 -14.14
C ALA A 430 -7.55 1.77 -13.54
N ALA A 431 -7.15 2.26 -12.36
CA ALA A 431 -7.84 3.36 -11.71
C ALA A 431 -7.73 4.67 -12.50
N TRP A 432 -6.58 4.98 -13.10
CA TRP A 432 -6.39 6.15 -13.95
C TRP A 432 -7.27 6.16 -15.19
N HIS A 433 -7.65 4.98 -15.69
CA HIS A 433 -8.56 4.82 -16.81
C HIS A 433 -10.04 4.66 -16.41
N ASP A 434 -10.37 4.92 -15.13
CA ASP A 434 -11.72 4.69 -14.56
C ASP A 434 -12.24 3.25 -14.72
N ASP A 435 -11.33 2.27 -14.89
CA ASP A 435 -11.67 0.86 -15.04
C ASP A 435 -11.83 0.19 -13.67
N VAL A 436 -13.00 0.39 -13.07
CA VAL A 436 -13.38 -0.21 -11.77
C VAL A 436 -13.22 -1.74 -11.79
N GLY A 437 -13.51 -2.39 -12.92
CA GLY A 437 -13.36 -3.83 -13.08
C GLY A 437 -11.90 -4.26 -13.03
N GLY A 438 -11.03 -3.53 -13.74
CA GLY A 438 -9.59 -3.71 -13.71
C GLY A 438 -8.98 -3.47 -12.32
N VAL A 439 -9.41 -2.42 -11.61
CA VAL A 439 -8.93 -2.14 -10.24
C VAL A 439 -9.20 -3.34 -9.33
N VAL A 440 -10.43 -3.86 -9.33
CA VAL A 440 -10.82 -5.01 -8.51
C VAL A 440 -10.11 -6.30 -8.96
N ALA A 441 -9.90 -6.47 -10.27
CA ALA A 441 -9.26 -7.66 -10.81
C ALA A 441 -7.77 -7.74 -10.43
N TRP A 442 -7.06 -6.61 -10.46
CA TRP A 442 -5.63 -6.55 -10.17
C TRP A 442 -5.31 -6.36 -8.70
N ALA A 443 -6.18 -5.69 -7.93
CA ALA A 443 -5.95 -5.48 -6.51
C ALA A 443 -5.68 -6.79 -5.74
N SER A 444 -4.77 -6.70 -4.77
CA SER A 444 -4.45 -7.76 -3.81
C SER A 444 -4.42 -7.15 -2.40
N PRO A 445 -4.87 -7.86 -1.35
CA PRO A 445 -4.68 -7.43 0.03
C PRO A 445 -3.20 -7.29 0.38
N ASP A 446 -2.36 -8.11 -0.27
CA ASP A 446 -0.91 -8.18 -0.06
C ASP A 446 -0.13 -7.35 -1.09
N ALA A 447 -0.81 -6.52 -1.88
CA ALA A 447 -0.15 -5.61 -2.81
C ALA A 447 0.77 -4.63 -2.05
N ASP A 448 1.97 -4.43 -2.58
CA ASP A 448 2.97 -3.56 -1.98
C ASP A 448 2.73 -2.09 -2.38
N TRP A 449 1.73 -1.49 -1.76
CA TRP A 449 1.36 -0.09 -2.01
C TRP A 449 2.42 0.90 -1.54
N ALA A 450 3.19 0.56 -0.51
CA ALA A 450 4.31 1.38 -0.06
C ALA A 450 5.43 1.44 -1.11
N TRP A 451 5.75 0.30 -1.74
CA TRP A 451 6.66 0.26 -2.88
C TRP A 451 6.14 1.12 -4.05
N LEU A 452 4.83 1.06 -4.34
CA LEU A 452 4.23 1.86 -5.40
C LEU A 452 4.31 3.36 -5.08
N ASP A 453 3.96 3.78 -3.87
CA ASP A 453 3.98 5.18 -3.46
C ASP A 453 5.40 5.76 -3.48
N ALA A 454 6.41 4.98 -3.05
CA ALA A 454 7.82 5.36 -3.19
C ALA A 454 8.23 5.55 -4.66
N ARG A 455 7.59 4.81 -5.58
CA ARG A 455 7.91 4.76 -7.02
C ARG A 455 6.98 5.54 -7.94
N LEU A 456 5.88 6.11 -7.47
CA LEU A 456 5.06 7.04 -8.25
C LEU A 456 5.01 8.43 -7.60
N GLY A 457 5.43 8.54 -6.34
CA GLY A 457 5.27 9.73 -5.50
C GLY A 457 3.87 9.80 -4.89
N ALA A 458 3.70 10.65 -3.86
CA ALA A 458 2.37 10.93 -3.29
C ALA A 458 1.50 11.64 -4.35
N SER A 459 0.42 11.09 -4.90
CA SER A 459 -0.31 9.85 -4.66
C SER A 459 -0.79 9.36 -6.03
N ALA A 460 -0.48 8.11 -6.40
CA ALA A 460 -1.02 7.49 -7.62
C ALA A 460 -2.57 7.56 -7.63
N ALA A 461 -3.21 7.54 -6.46
CA ALA A 461 -4.65 7.71 -6.34
C ALA A 461 -5.14 9.15 -6.64
N ALA A 462 -4.34 10.19 -6.40
CA ALA A 462 -4.74 11.59 -6.61
C ALA A 462 -5.04 11.89 -8.09
N ALA A 463 -4.31 11.25 -9.01
CA ALA A 463 -4.50 11.37 -10.45
C ALA A 463 -5.72 10.58 -10.97
N ALA A 464 -6.23 9.60 -10.20
CA ALA A 464 -7.39 8.80 -10.58
C ALA A 464 -8.71 9.58 -10.40
N PRO A 465 -9.75 9.32 -11.21
CA PRO A 465 -11.10 9.83 -11.00
C PRO A 465 -11.65 9.52 -9.59
N PRO A 466 -12.60 10.31 -9.05
CA PRO A 466 -13.07 10.17 -7.66
C PRO A 466 -13.51 8.76 -7.28
N ARG A 467 -14.19 8.05 -8.19
CA ARG A 467 -14.72 6.70 -7.97
C ARG A 467 -13.60 5.67 -7.76
N THR A 468 -12.64 5.58 -8.67
CA THR A 468 -11.51 4.64 -8.58
C THR A 468 -10.45 5.09 -7.59
N ARG A 469 -10.28 6.41 -7.39
CA ARG A 469 -9.44 6.98 -6.32
C ARG A 469 -9.85 6.49 -4.95
N THR A 470 -11.15 6.53 -4.67
CA THR A 470 -11.70 6.12 -3.37
C THR A 470 -11.44 4.64 -3.13
N LEU A 471 -11.63 3.82 -4.16
CA LEU A 471 -11.36 2.38 -4.11
C LEU A 471 -9.86 2.08 -3.92
N LEU A 472 -8.97 2.75 -4.65
CA LEU A 472 -7.52 2.62 -4.49
C LEU A 472 -7.04 3.06 -3.10
N ALA A 473 -7.50 4.21 -2.61
CA ALA A 473 -7.13 4.73 -1.31
C ALA A 473 -7.58 3.81 -0.17
N ALA A 474 -8.73 3.15 -0.35
CA ALA A 474 -9.18 2.13 0.58
C ALA A 474 -8.25 0.90 0.53
N LEU A 475 -7.93 0.41 -0.68
CA LEU A 475 -7.09 -0.78 -0.87
C LEU A 475 -5.62 -0.57 -0.46
N SER A 476 -5.10 0.67 -0.54
CA SER A 476 -3.71 0.98 -0.19
C SER A 476 -3.42 1.03 1.31
N GLY A 477 -4.46 0.97 2.16
CA GLY A 477 -4.30 0.81 3.60
C GLY A 477 -3.60 1.99 4.29
N GLY A 478 -3.76 3.22 3.77
CA GLY A 478 -3.39 4.41 4.52
C GLY A 478 -3.96 4.33 5.94
N ALA A 479 -3.17 4.69 6.96
CA ALA A 479 -3.39 4.35 8.37
C ALA A 479 -4.79 4.68 8.95
N ASP A 480 -5.60 5.48 8.26
CA ASP A 480 -6.96 5.88 8.65
C ASP A 480 -8.08 5.30 7.75
N ALA A 481 -7.76 4.60 6.66
CA ALA A 481 -8.75 3.95 5.82
C ALA A 481 -9.25 2.68 6.54
N SER A 482 -10.24 2.86 7.43
CA SER A 482 -10.87 1.75 8.14
C SER A 482 -11.22 0.65 7.13
N ALA A 483 -10.87 -0.60 7.40
CA ALA A 483 -11.20 -1.69 6.48
C ALA A 483 -12.72 -1.86 6.23
N ALA A 484 -13.56 -1.23 7.05
CA ALA A 484 -14.99 -1.03 6.78
C ALA A 484 -15.24 -0.14 5.54
N TYR A 485 -14.40 0.87 5.30
CA TYR A 485 -14.44 1.72 4.10
C TYR A 485 -14.08 0.94 2.83
N VAL A 486 -13.09 0.04 2.90
CA VAL A 486 -12.74 -0.90 1.80
C VAL A 486 -13.94 -1.76 1.44
N ALA A 487 -14.55 -2.39 2.45
CA ALA A 487 -15.68 -3.26 2.25
C ALA A 487 -16.91 -2.50 1.74
N HIS A 488 -17.14 -1.26 2.19
CA HIS A 488 -18.22 -0.41 1.70
C HIS A 488 -18.00 0.03 0.24
N ALA A 489 -16.81 0.53 -0.09
CA ALA A 489 -16.47 0.91 -1.46
C ALA A 489 -16.59 -0.27 -2.44
N LEU A 490 -16.19 -1.47 -2.01
CA LEU A 490 -16.35 -2.70 -2.80
C LEU A 490 -17.81 -3.13 -2.92
N ALA A 491 -18.61 -3.02 -1.85
CA ALA A 491 -20.04 -3.34 -1.88
C ALA A 491 -20.82 -2.41 -2.83
N ASP A 492 -20.44 -1.13 -2.90
CA ASP A 492 -21.08 -0.15 -3.78
C ASP A 492 -20.80 -0.41 -5.26
N VAL A 493 -19.58 -0.84 -5.60
CA VAL A 493 -19.21 -1.11 -7.00
C VAL A 493 -19.56 -2.51 -7.48
N ALA A 494 -19.62 -3.50 -6.57
CA ALA A 494 -19.85 -4.90 -6.91
C ALA A 494 -21.09 -5.16 -7.80
N PRO A 495 -22.25 -4.50 -7.63
CA PRO A 495 -23.42 -4.74 -8.49
C PRO A 495 -23.17 -4.44 -9.97
N SER A 496 -22.26 -3.50 -10.25
CA SER A 496 -21.90 -3.07 -11.61
C SER A 496 -20.83 -3.94 -12.30
N LEU A 497 -20.27 -4.92 -11.58
CA LEU A 497 -19.15 -5.73 -12.06
C LEU A 497 -19.59 -7.06 -12.72
N PRO A 498 -18.82 -7.59 -13.67
CA PRO A 498 -19.04 -8.94 -14.22
C PRO A 498 -18.94 -10.03 -13.14
N PRO A 499 -19.63 -11.19 -13.28
CA PRO A 499 -19.68 -12.24 -12.26
C PRO A 499 -18.31 -12.69 -11.72
N ALA A 500 -17.32 -12.85 -12.60
CA ALA A 500 -15.97 -13.26 -12.21
C ALA A 500 -15.25 -12.20 -11.36
N VAL A 501 -15.44 -10.91 -11.67
CA VAL A 501 -14.82 -9.79 -10.95
C VAL A 501 -15.57 -9.51 -9.63
N ARG A 502 -16.89 -9.74 -9.59
CA ARG A 502 -17.69 -9.69 -8.34
C ARG A 502 -17.16 -10.64 -7.27
N ARG A 503 -16.82 -11.87 -7.65
CA ARG A 503 -16.19 -12.85 -6.75
C ARG A 503 -14.88 -12.30 -6.15
N ARG A 504 -14.07 -11.64 -6.98
CA ARG A 504 -12.81 -11.02 -6.53
C ARG A 504 -13.05 -9.83 -5.60
N ALA A 505 -14.04 -8.98 -5.90
CA ALA A 505 -14.45 -7.88 -5.02
C ALA A 505 -14.90 -8.39 -3.63
N ALA A 506 -15.68 -9.47 -3.59
CA ALA A 506 -16.08 -10.11 -2.34
C ALA A 506 -14.86 -10.63 -1.56
N HIS A 507 -13.92 -11.30 -2.25
CA HIS A 507 -12.67 -11.79 -1.66
C HIS A 507 -11.82 -10.67 -1.04
N LEU A 508 -11.60 -9.58 -1.77
CA LEU A 508 -10.86 -8.41 -1.29
C LEU A 508 -11.56 -7.74 -0.10
N GLY A 509 -12.88 -7.63 -0.14
CA GLY A 509 -13.67 -7.07 0.96
C GLY A 509 -13.57 -7.90 2.23
N LEU A 510 -13.63 -9.23 2.12
CA LEU A 510 -13.45 -10.15 3.26
C LEU A 510 -12.04 -10.10 3.83
N ALA A 511 -11.02 -10.07 2.98
CA ALA A 511 -9.63 -9.93 3.43
C ALA A 511 -9.41 -8.62 4.17
N GLY A 512 -9.98 -7.51 3.67
CA GLY A 512 -10.00 -6.23 4.37
C GLY A 512 -10.67 -6.33 5.74
N VAL A 513 -11.86 -6.92 5.81
CA VAL A 513 -12.62 -7.10 7.06
C VAL A 513 -11.85 -7.98 8.07
N ARG A 514 -11.23 -9.08 7.63
CA ARG A 514 -10.36 -9.92 8.49
C ARG A 514 -9.19 -9.13 9.05
N ARG A 515 -8.56 -8.28 8.24
CA ARG A 515 -7.47 -7.38 8.69
C ARG A 515 -7.99 -6.36 9.71
N ALA A 516 -9.18 -5.80 9.50
CA ALA A 516 -9.87 -4.91 10.44
C ALA A 516 -10.05 -5.58 11.81
N PHE A 517 -10.65 -6.77 11.83
CA PHE A 517 -10.92 -7.49 13.07
C PHE A 517 -9.64 -7.91 13.79
N GLY A 518 -8.58 -8.27 13.05
CA GLY A 518 -7.24 -8.52 13.61
C GLY A 518 -6.65 -7.29 14.33
N THR A 519 -6.84 -6.08 13.77
CA THR A 519 -6.38 -4.83 14.39
C THR A 519 -7.30 -4.32 15.52
N MET A 520 -8.58 -4.72 15.53
CA MET A 520 -9.56 -4.31 16.53
C MET A 520 -9.41 -5.02 17.88
N ALA A 521 -8.58 -6.07 17.98
CA ALA A 521 -8.33 -6.82 19.21
C ALA A 521 -7.68 -5.99 20.34
N THR A 522 -7.32 -4.72 20.09
CA THR A 522 -6.55 -3.88 21.04
C THR A 522 -7.24 -2.59 21.50
N ASP A 523 -8.43 -2.20 21.01
CA ASP A 523 -8.98 -0.86 21.33
C ASP A 523 -10.52 -0.74 21.47
N ALA A 524 -10.98 0.18 22.31
CA ALA A 524 -12.38 0.34 22.76
C ALA A 524 -13.33 1.06 21.78
N THR A 525 -12.83 1.51 20.62
CA THR A 525 -13.61 2.05 19.47
C THR A 525 -14.30 0.95 18.64
N THR A 526 -14.49 -0.23 19.25
CA THR A 526 -14.72 -1.54 18.64
C THR A 526 -16.15 -1.72 18.11
N LEU A 527 -17.16 -1.11 18.74
CA LEU A 527 -18.58 -1.33 18.41
C LEU A 527 -19.03 -0.63 17.12
N GLU A 528 -18.63 0.63 16.91
CA GLU A 528 -19.00 1.38 15.70
C GLU A 528 -18.27 0.83 14.46
N THR A 529 -17.00 0.51 14.61
CA THR A 529 -16.20 -0.16 13.56
C THR A 529 -16.75 -1.55 13.23
N ALA A 530 -17.16 -2.34 14.24
CA ALA A 530 -17.79 -3.64 14.05
C ALA A 530 -19.15 -3.52 13.34
N ALA A 531 -19.98 -2.54 13.71
CA ALA A 531 -21.26 -2.29 13.04
C ALA A 531 -21.08 -1.89 11.57
N ARG A 532 -20.10 -1.03 11.27
CA ARG A 532 -19.76 -0.65 9.88
C ARG A 532 -19.21 -1.85 9.08
N ALA A 533 -18.34 -2.66 9.69
CA ALA A 533 -17.82 -3.88 9.07
C ALA A 533 -18.93 -4.91 8.79
N ALA A 534 -19.87 -5.10 9.73
CA ALA A 534 -21.00 -6.00 9.58
C ALA A 534 -22.01 -5.52 8.51
N SER A 535 -22.25 -4.21 8.43
CA SER A 535 -23.06 -3.60 7.36
C SER A 535 -22.41 -3.80 5.99
N ALA A 536 -21.10 -3.60 5.89
CA ALA A 536 -20.35 -3.81 4.66
C ALA A 536 -20.29 -5.29 4.23
N LEU A 537 -20.13 -6.22 5.19
CA LEU A 537 -20.23 -7.66 4.94
C LEU A 537 -21.61 -8.05 4.40
N ARG A 538 -22.69 -7.49 4.94
CA ARG A 538 -24.05 -7.68 4.41
C ARG A 538 -24.22 -7.13 2.99
N GLY A 539 -23.62 -5.98 2.71
CA GLY A 539 -23.56 -5.41 1.36
C GLY A 539 -22.86 -6.37 0.38
N LEU A 540 -21.67 -6.86 0.73
CA LEU A 540 -20.93 -7.83 -0.08
C LEU A 540 -21.68 -9.16 -0.26
N TRP A 541 -22.34 -9.65 0.80
CA TRP A 541 -23.15 -10.88 0.78
C TRP A 541 -24.38 -10.78 -0.13
N ARG A 542 -25.05 -9.63 -0.18
CA ARG A 542 -26.20 -9.40 -1.09
C ARG A 542 -25.79 -9.41 -2.55
N VAL A 543 -24.52 -9.18 -2.85
CA VAL A 543 -23.95 -9.11 -4.21
C VAL A 543 -23.13 -10.37 -4.56
N ALA A 544 -22.94 -11.27 -3.60
CA ALA A 544 -22.29 -12.57 -3.81
C ALA A 544 -23.16 -13.48 -4.71
N PRO A 545 -22.54 -14.43 -5.45
CA PRO A 545 -23.23 -15.18 -6.50
C PRO A 545 -24.30 -16.15 -5.96
N PRO A 546 -25.24 -16.61 -6.82
CA PRO A 546 -26.33 -17.50 -6.42
C PRO A 546 -25.82 -18.83 -5.83
N ALA A 547 -26.69 -19.47 -5.04
CA ALA A 547 -26.49 -20.62 -4.14
C ALA A 547 -25.49 -21.73 -4.53
N GLY A 548 -25.21 -21.94 -5.82
CA GLY A 548 -24.20 -22.90 -6.29
C GLY A 548 -22.76 -22.53 -5.98
N GLU A 549 -22.46 -21.25 -5.68
CA GLU A 549 -21.08 -20.76 -5.49
C GLU A 549 -20.70 -20.49 -4.02
N ALA A 550 -21.66 -20.63 -3.08
CA ALA A 550 -21.40 -20.59 -1.64
C ALA A 550 -20.38 -21.65 -1.18
N ARG A 551 -20.30 -22.77 -1.90
CA ARG A 551 -19.36 -23.86 -1.68
C ARG A 551 -17.91 -23.45 -1.94
N ALA A 552 -17.65 -22.78 -3.07
CA ALA A 552 -16.32 -22.25 -3.41
C ALA A 552 -15.87 -21.15 -2.42
N PHE A 553 -16.84 -20.35 -1.94
CA PHE A 553 -16.64 -19.34 -0.91
C PHE A 553 -16.29 -19.95 0.47
N ALA A 554 -16.90 -21.08 0.84
CA ALA A 554 -16.57 -21.85 2.05
C ALA A 554 -15.18 -22.51 1.97
N THR A 555 -14.81 -23.08 0.81
CA THR A 555 -13.46 -23.64 0.59
C THR A 555 -12.36 -22.57 0.68
N LEU A 556 -12.61 -21.37 0.17
CA LEU A 556 -11.70 -20.20 0.26
C LEU A 556 -11.49 -19.67 1.68
N LEU A 557 -12.43 -19.92 2.59
CA LEU A 557 -12.29 -19.63 4.03
C LEU A 557 -11.46 -20.70 4.77
N GLY A 558 -10.95 -21.72 4.07
CA GLY A 558 -10.08 -22.77 4.63
C GLY A 558 -10.84 -23.88 5.38
N VAL A 559 -12.09 -24.15 5.00
CA VAL A 559 -12.95 -25.16 5.63
C VAL A 559 -12.57 -26.58 5.18
N PRO A 560 -12.19 -27.50 6.08
CA PRO A 560 -12.18 -28.94 5.78
C PRO A 560 -13.64 -29.43 5.69
N ASP A 561 -13.98 -30.23 4.68
CA ASP A 561 -15.32 -30.81 4.41
C ASP A 561 -16.44 -29.84 3.94
N ALA A 562 -16.15 -29.04 2.91
CA ALA A 562 -17.18 -28.32 2.14
C ALA A 562 -18.19 -29.24 1.41
N ASP A 563 -17.98 -30.57 1.44
CA ASP A 563 -18.81 -31.57 0.77
C ASP A 563 -20.06 -31.99 1.57
N ALA A 564 -20.17 -31.62 2.85
CA ALA A 564 -21.25 -32.05 3.73
C ALA A 564 -22.44 -31.09 3.83
N LEU A 565 -22.38 -29.89 3.22
CA LEU A 565 -23.42 -28.86 3.39
C LEU A 565 -24.36 -28.78 2.17
N PRO A 566 -25.67 -29.03 2.34
CA PRO A 566 -26.63 -28.92 1.24
C PRO A 566 -26.88 -27.46 0.83
N ALA A 567 -26.70 -27.18 -0.47
CA ALA A 567 -26.78 -25.83 -1.08
C ALA A 567 -28.11 -25.08 -0.88
N THR A 568 -29.16 -25.76 -0.43
CA THR A 568 -30.49 -25.20 -0.19
C THR A 568 -30.63 -24.44 1.14
N GLU A 569 -29.76 -24.70 2.13
CA GLU A 569 -29.81 -23.99 3.42
C GLU A 569 -29.12 -22.62 3.40
N VAL A 570 -28.19 -22.39 2.47
CA VAL A 570 -27.47 -21.11 2.36
C VAL A 570 -28.30 -20.03 1.66
N ALA A 571 -29.33 -20.42 0.90
CA ALA A 571 -30.08 -19.53 0.01
C ALA A 571 -31.37 -18.94 0.61
N ARG A 572 -31.84 -19.43 1.77
CA ARG A 572 -33.10 -19.02 2.38
C ARG A 572 -32.92 -18.80 3.87
N ALA A 573 -32.70 -17.55 4.27
CA ALA A 573 -32.81 -17.05 5.63
C ALA A 573 -32.02 -17.82 6.71
N ASP A 574 -30.77 -17.40 6.94
CA ASP A 574 -30.18 -17.19 8.28
C ASP A 574 -28.65 -17.09 8.13
N ALA A 575 -28.04 -16.01 8.61
CA ALA A 575 -26.58 -15.86 8.63
C ALA A 575 -25.90 -16.83 9.63
N VAL A 576 -26.69 -17.53 10.45
CA VAL A 576 -26.24 -18.33 11.60
C VAL A 576 -25.32 -19.49 11.18
N PRO A 577 -25.64 -20.35 10.20
CA PRO A 577 -24.75 -21.45 9.81
C PRO A 577 -23.40 -20.95 9.27
N ALA A 578 -23.39 -19.83 8.54
CA ALA A 578 -22.17 -19.26 7.99
C ALA A 578 -21.31 -18.55 9.04
N VAL A 579 -21.92 -17.88 10.01
CA VAL A 579 -21.21 -17.29 11.14
C VAL A 579 -20.58 -18.39 12.01
N LEU A 580 -21.27 -19.50 12.26
CA LEU A 580 -20.69 -20.66 12.96
C LEU A 580 -19.51 -21.27 12.20
N LEU A 581 -19.60 -21.37 10.87
CA LEU A 581 -18.49 -21.81 10.03
C LEU A 581 -17.28 -20.88 10.11
N ALA A 582 -17.51 -19.56 10.11
CA ALA A 582 -16.45 -18.56 10.29
C ALA A 582 -15.81 -18.64 11.68
N LEU A 583 -16.62 -18.85 12.72
CA LEU A 583 -16.16 -19.07 14.08
C LEU A 583 -15.29 -20.34 14.16
N ARG A 584 -15.68 -21.45 13.54
CA ARG A 584 -14.87 -22.69 13.54
C ARG A 584 -13.49 -22.53 12.90
N ALA A 585 -13.35 -21.64 11.92
CA ALA A 585 -12.07 -21.35 11.25
C ALA A 585 -11.10 -20.53 12.11
N VAL A 586 -11.54 -19.94 13.23
CA VAL A 586 -10.68 -19.27 14.19
C VAL A 586 -10.02 -20.32 15.08
N PRO A 587 -8.69 -20.51 15.03
CA PRO A 587 -8.03 -21.64 15.70
C PRO A 587 -8.05 -21.52 17.23
N ASP A 588 -7.99 -20.29 17.76
CA ASP A 588 -8.00 -20.01 19.19
C ASP A 588 -9.42 -20.00 19.78
N ALA A 589 -9.63 -20.73 20.87
CA ALA A 589 -10.92 -20.81 21.56
C ALA A 589 -11.32 -19.47 22.20
N ALA A 590 -10.35 -18.69 22.69
CA ALA A 590 -10.64 -17.38 23.27
C ALA A 590 -10.99 -16.34 22.19
N ALA A 591 -10.31 -16.37 21.04
CA ALA A 591 -10.66 -15.57 19.87
C ALA A 591 -12.03 -15.97 19.30
N ARG A 592 -12.36 -17.26 19.25
CA ARG A 592 -13.70 -17.74 18.89
C ARG A 592 -14.79 -17.19 19.79
N ALA A 593 -14.56 -17.21 21.09
CA ALA A 593 -15.50 -16.65 22.06
C ALA A 593 -15.73 -15.14 21.83
N ARG A 594 -14.65 -14.38 21.62
CA ARG A 594 -14.72 -12.93 21.34
C ARG A 594 -15.43 -12.62 20.02
N GLU A 595 -15.16 -13.41 18.99
CA GLU A 595 -15.77 -13.27 17.68
C GLU A 595 -17.28 -13.57 17.76
N LEU A 596 -17.69 -14.61 18.48
CA LEU A 596 -19.10 -14.91 18.75
C LEU A 596 -19.77 -13.73 19.47
N ASP A 597 -19.13 -13.20 20.52
CA ASP A 597 -19.63 -12.07 21.28
C ASP A 597 -19.82 -10.83 20.37
N ALA A 598 -18.90 -10.58 19.43
CA ALA A 598 -18.98 -9.48 18.46
C ALA A 598 -20.16 -9.64 17.47
N TRP A 599 -20.39 -10.85 16.97
CA TRP A 599 -21.53 -11.14 16.09
C TRP A 599 -22.87 -10.96 16.80
N VAL A 600 -22.97 -11.44 18.04
CA VAL A 600 -24.16 -11.22 18.89
C VAL A 600 -24.37 -9.73 19.17
N ALA A 601 -23.30 -8.99 19.51
CA ALA A 601 -23.37 -7.53 19.69
C ALA A 601 -23.85 -6.80 18.44
N ALA A 602 -23.37 -7.18 17.26
CA ALA A 602 -23.74 -6.54 16.01
C ALA A 602 -25.22 -6.75 15.67
N LEU A 603 -25.75 -7.97 15.88
CA LEU A 603 -27.16 -8.27 15.66
C LEU A 603 -28.07 -7.54 16.64
N VAL A 604 -27.64 -7.43 17.91
CA VAL A 604 -28.36 -6.68 18.95
C VAL A 604 -28.34 -5.18 18.66
N ALA A 605 -27.18 -4.61 18.29
CA ALA A 605 -27.05 -3.20 17.94
C ALA A 605 -27.91 -2.82 16.73
N ASP A 606 -28.01 -3.71 15.73
CA ASP A 606 -28.85 -3.50 14.55
C ASP A 606 -30.35 -3.47 14.89
N ALA A 607 -30.80 -4.37 15.77
CA ALA A 607 -32.17 -4.36 16.28
C ALA A 607 -32.48 -3.07 17.07
N LEU A 608 -31.49 -2.53 17.80
CA LEU A 608 -31.62 -1.29 18.57
C LEU A 608 -31.56 -0.02 17.71
N ALA A 609 -30.85 -0.04 16.58
CA ALA A 609 -30.76 1.10 15.67
C ALA A 609 -32.09 1.36 14.94
N ALA A 610 -32.87 0.31 14.66
CA ALA A 610 -34.14 0.40 13.96
C ALA A 610 -35.24 -0.46 14.63
N PRO A 611 -35.68 -0.14 15.86
CA PRO A 611 -36.58 -0.98 16.66
C PRO A 611 -38.00 -1.10 16.08
N ARG A 612 -38.36 -0.27 15.10
CA ARG A 612 -39.65 -0.34 14.38
C ARG A 612 -39.54 -1.06 13.03
N SER A 613 -38.35 -1.53 12.64
CA SER A 613 -38.15 -2.28 11.40
C SER A 613 -38.72 -3.69 11.52
N ALA A 614 -39.28 -4.21 10.43
CA ALA A 614 -39.67 -5.62 10.31
C ALA A 614 -38.49 -6.59 10.45
N ASP A 615 -37.25 -6.10 10.30
CA ASP A 615 -36.02 -6.89 10.41
C ASP A 615 -35.46 -6.95 11.84
N ALA A 616 -35.89 -6.07 12.75
CA ALA A 616 -35.40 -6.09 14.14
C ALA A 616 -35.76 -7.38 14.90
N PRO A 617 -37.00 -7.94 14.80
CA PRO A 617 -37.31 -9.25 15.37
C PRO A 617 -36.45 -10.37 14.78
N ARG A 618 -36.14 -10.31 13.48
CA ARG A 618 -35.34 -11.31 12.77
C ARG A 618 -33.87 -11.28 13.21
N ALA A 619 -33.31 -10.08 13.45
CA ALA A 619 -31.94 -9.93 13.94
C ALA A 619 -31.76 -10.50 15.35
N LEU A 620 -32.74 -10.27 16.25
CA LEU A 620 -32.72 -10.83 17.60
C LEU A 620 -32.92 -12.34 17.61
N ASP A 621 -33.81 -12.85 16.76
CA ASP A 621 -34.03 -14.28 16.55
C ASP A 621 -32.78 -14.98 15.99
N ALA A 622 -32.08 -14.35 15.04
CA ALA A 622 -30.80 -14.82 14.53
C ALA A 622 -29.70 -14.81 15.61
N ALA A 623 -29.67 -13.80 16.50
CA ALA A 623 -28.73 -13.77 17.62
C ALA A 623 -29.01 -14.90 18.62
N ALA A 624 -30.28 -15.15 18.93
CA ALA A 624 -30.69 -16.26 19.79
C ALA A 624 -30.31 -17.62 19.19
N ARG A 625 -30.60 -17.84 17.90
CA ARG A 625 -30.19 -19.05 17.17
C ARG A 625 -28.67 -19.23 17.11
N LEU A 626 -27.92 -18.15 16.94
CA LEU A 626 -26.46 -18.19 16.93
C LEU A 626 -25.90 -18.63 18.28
N ILE A 627 -26.45 -18.13 19.38
CA ILE A 627 -26.06 -18.53 20.73
C ILE A 627 -26.36 -20.02 20.97
N ASP A 628 -27.56 -20.48 20.60
CA ASP A 628 -27.96 -21.89 20.77
C ASP A 628 -27.04 -22.83 19.98
N ALA A 629 -26.76 -22.48 18.73
CA ALA A 629 -25.93 -23.29 17.86
C ALA A 629 -24.46 -23.27 18.29
N ALA A 630 -23.94 -22.12 18.74
CA ALA A 630 -22.59 -22.04 19.31
C ALA A 630 -22.48 -22.88 20.60
N HIS A 631 -23.51 -22.87 21.43
CA HIS A 631 -23.58 -23.68 22.65
C HIS A 631 -23.61 -25.19 22.34
N ALA A 632 -24.45 -25.62 21.39
CA ALA A 632 -24.51 -27.01 20.94
C ALA A 632 -23.17 -27.52 20.41
N GLU A 633 -22.40 -26.64 19.75
CA GLU A 633 -21.10 -26.96 19.17
C GLU A 633 -19.91 -26.74 20.12
N HIS A 634 -20.16 -26.38 21.39
CA HIS A 634 -19.14 -26.03 22.38
C HIS A 634 -18.21 -24.87 21.95
N VAL A 635 -18.68 -24.02 21.02
CA VAL A 635 -17.97 -22.83 20.54
C VAL A 635 -18.18 -21.70 21.56
N GLY A 636 -17.12 -21.31 22.26
CA GLY A 636 -17.14 -20.24 23.27
C GLY A 636 -17.06 -20.71 24.74
N GLY A 637 -17.07 -22.02 25.01
CA GLY A 637 -16.93 -22.56 26.37
C GLY A 637 -18.16 -22.35 27.27
N ALA A 638 -18.10 -22.90 28.49
CA ALA A 638 -19.24 -22.95 29.43
C ALA A 638 -19.78 -21.56 29.85
N ASP A 639 -18.96 -20.51 29.75
CA ASP A 639 -19.30 -19.16 30.22
C ASP A 639 -20.03 -18.30 29.17
N ALA A 640 -20.43 -18.85 28.02
CA ALA A 640 -21.13 -18.11 26.97
C ALA A 640 -22.40 -17.39 27.48
N PRO A 641 -23.28 -17.99 28.31
CA PRO A 641 -24.44 -17.29 28.85
C PRO A 641 -24.08 -16.07 29.73
N ALA A 642 -22.98 -16.14 30.47
CA ALA A 642 -22.52 -15.05 31.34
C ALA A 642 -21.91 -13.88 30.54
N ARG A 643 -21.17 -14.18 29.47
CA ARG A 643 -20.61 -13.16 28.57
C ARG A 643 -21.69 -12.46 27.75
N VAL A 644 -22.66 -13.21 27.21
CA VAL A 644 -23.83 -12.63 26.55
C VAL A 644 -24.64 -11.77 27.53
N GLY A 645 -24.83 -12.24 28.77
CA GLY A 645 -25.44 -11.45 29.84
C GLY A 645 -24.72 -10.13 30.12
N ALA A 646 -23.38 -10.15 30.22
CA ALA A 646 -22.57 -8.95 30.41
C ALA A 646 -22.67 -7.97 29.24
N LEU A 647 -22.64 -8.49 28.00
CA LEU A 647 -22.77 -7.70 26.78
C LEU A 647 -24.12 -7.01 26.69
N LEU A 648 -25.21 -7.74 26.97
CA LEU A 648 -26.56 -7.18 26.96
C LEU A 648 -26.75 -6.15 28.07
N ARG A 649 -26.18 -6.34 29.27
CA ARG A 649 -26.19 -5.34 30.34
C ARG A 649 -25.49 -4.04 29.96
N ALA A 650 -24.45 -4.11 29.14
CA ALA A 650 -23.75 -2.94 28.61
C ALA A 650 -24.52 -2.25 27.48
N ALA A 651 -25.13 -3.03 26.58
CA ALA A 651 -25.89 -2.51 25.45
C ALA A 651 -27.28 -1.96 25.83
N LEU A 652 -27.87 -2.44 26.93
CA LEU A 652 -29.22 -2.10 27.37
C LEU A 652 -29.22 -1.50 28.79
N PRO A 653 -28.79 -0.23 28.94
CA PRO A 653 -28.76 0.44 30.24
C PRO A 653 -30.16 0.53 30.88
N ASP A 654 -31.21 0.70 30.08
CA ASP A 654 -32.61 0.75 30.51
C ASP A 654 -33.36 -0.60 30.40
N GLY A 655 -32.66 -1.67 30.03
CA GLY A 655 -33.26 -2.98 29.75
C GLY A 655 -33.90 -3.08 28.35
N PRO A 656 -34.31 -4.29 27.93
CA PRO A 656 -34.93 -4.51 26.63
C PRO A 656 -36.29 -3.78 26.52
N PRO A 657 -36.65 -3.29 25.31
CA PRO A 657 -37.93 -2.63 25.09
C PRO A 657 -39.09 -3.59 25.33
N ALA A 658 -40.06 -3.13 26.11
CA ALA A 658 -41.24 -3.89 26.52
C ALA A 658 -42.44 -3.81 25.56
N ASP A 659 -42.38 -2.97 24.53
CA ASP A 659 -43.52 -2.72 23.64
C ASP A 659 -43.54 -3.69 22.43
N GLY A 660 -44.65 -4.42 22.24
CA GLY A 660 -45.07 -4.98 20.94
C GLY A 660 -44.28 -6.20 20.40
N ALA A 661 -44.14 -6.27 19.07
CA ALA A 661 -43.65 -7.45 18.31
C ALA A 661 -42.21 -7.90 18.64
N LEU A 662 -41.45 -7.10 19.39
CA LEU A 662 -40.09 -7.42 19.83
C LEU A 662 -40.03 -8.13 21.19
N ALA A 663 -41.09 -8.08 21.99
CA ALA A 663 -41.10 -8.61 23.36
C ALA A 663 -40.79 -10.12 23.40
N SER A 664 -41.32 -10.89 22.45
CA SER A 664 -41.06 -12.33 22.33
C SER A 664 -39.62 -12.63 21.91
N ALA A 665 -39.06 -11.85 21.00
CA ALA A 665 -37.67 -12.01 20.53
C ALA A 665 -36.66 -11.67 21.64
N TRP A 666 -36.95 -10.64 22.43
CA TRP A 666 -36.16 -10.30 23.62
C TRP A 666 -36.28 -11.35 24.72
N ALA A 667 -37.48 -11.88 24.99
CA ALA A 667 -37.67 -12.97 25.96
C ALA A 667 -36.87 -14.21 25.55
N ALA A 668 -36.84 -14.53 24.25
CA ALA A 668 -36.01 -15.62 23.73
C ALA A 668 -34.51 -15.35 24.00
N LEU A 669 -34.01 -14.14 23.71
CA LEU A 669 -32.61 -13.81 23.95
C LEU A 669 -32.24 -13.83 25.46
N LEU A 670 -33.11 -13.32 26.33
CA LEU A 670 -32.93 -13.34 27.79
C LEU A 670 -32.92 -14.76 28.36
N ALA A 671 -33.69 -15.69 27.80
CA ALA A 671 -33.66 -17.09 28.23
C ALA A 671 -32.29 -17.76 28.02
N ARG A 672 -31.40 -17.16 27.21
CA ARG A 672 -30.07 -17.66 26.86
C ARG A 672 -28.94 -16.95 27.62
N THR A 673 -29.26 -16.01 28.51
CA THR A 673 -28.29 -15.40 29.44
C THR A 673 -28.20 -16.18 30.74
N ASP A 674 -27.13 -15.93 31.50
CA ASP A 674 -26.97 -16.36 32.89
C ASP A 674 -28.10 -15.83 33.80
N GLY A 675 -28.30 -16.48 34.94
CA GLY A 675 -29.37 -16.14 35.89
C GLY A 675 -29.29 -14.69 36.38
N ASP A 676 -28.08 -14.22 36.69
CA ASP A 676 -27.84 -12.85 37.17
C ASP A 676 -28.12 -11.81 36.07
N GLY A 677 -27.65 -12.04 34.85
CA GLY A 677 -27.94 -11.17 33.70
C GLY A 677 -29.41 -11.15 33.33
N ARG A 678 -30.07 -12.31 33.38
CA ARG A 678 -31.50 -12.42 33.11
C ARG A 678 -32.32 -11.63 34.12
N HIS A 679 -32.01 -11.79 35.41
CA HIS A 679 -32.68 -11.11 36.50
C HIS A 679 -32.51 -9.59 36.41
N GLU A 680 -31.27 -9.12 36.20
CA GLU A 680 -30.97 -7.70 36.13
C GLU A 680 -31.62 -7.02 34.91
N LEU A 681 -31.51 -7.63 33.72
CA LEU A 681 -32.10 -7.08 32.50
C LEU A 681 -33.63 -7.05 32.56
N ALA A 682 -34.26 -8.09 33.12
CA ALA A 682 -35.70 -8.13 33.35
C ALA A 682 -36.13 -7.05 34.35
N LEU A 683 -35.40 -6.87 35.45
CA LEU A 683 -35.68 -5.81 36.41
C LEU A 683 -35.57 -4.41 35.79
N ARG A 684 -34.54 -4.16 34.97
CA ARG A 684 -34.38 -2.89 34.24
C ARG A 684 -35.55 -2.63 33.29
N ALA A 685 -35.96 -3.63 32.51
CA ALA A 685 -37.11 -3.53 31.61
C ALA A 685 -38.42 -3.26 32.36
N LEU A 686 -38.66 -3.95 33.48
CA LEU A 686 -39.83 -3.74 34.32
C LEU A 686 -39.83 -2.34 34.93
N LEU A 687 -38.70 -1.85 35.43
CA LEU A 687 -38.56 -0.48 35.94
C LEU A 687 -38.76 0.56 34.84
N ALA A 688 -38.23 0.35 33.64
CA ALA A 688 -38.46 1.23 32.50
C ALA A 688 -39.95 1.27 32.11
N ALA A 689 -40.65 0.13 32.16
CA ALA A 689 -42.08 0.05 31.89
C ALA A 689 -42.97 0.73 32.97
N THR A 690 -42.43 1.00 34.17
CA THR A 690 -43.12 1.84 35.17
C THR A 690 -43.02 3.34 34.88
N ARG A 691 -42.12 3.79 33.99
CA ARG A 691 -41.98 5.22 33.67
C ARG A 691 -43.24 5.73 32.94
N PRO A 692 -43.72 6.94 33.25
CA PRO A 692 -44.90 7.50 32.59
C PRO A 692 -44.65 7.67 31.08
N GLY A 693 -45.67 7.37 30.27
CA GLY A 693 -45.63 7.62 28.83
C GLY A 693 -45.73 9.12 28.49
N PRO A 694 -45.68 9.49 27.20
CA PRO A 694 -45.81 10.89 26.76
C PRO A 694 -47.11 11.57 27.21
N ASP A 695 -48.16 10.79 27.50
CA ASP A 695 -49.45 11.27 28.01
C ASP A 695 -49.49 11.39 29.55
N GLY A 696 -48.37 11.20 30.24
CA GLY A 696 -48.25 11.29 31.69
C GLY A 696 -48.86 10.14 32.49
N ALA A 697 -49.50 9.16 31.84
CA ALA A 697 -50.08 7.97 32.48
C ALA A 697 -49.10 6.78 32.49
N PRO A 698 -49.12 5.92 33.54
CA PRO A 698 -48.39 4.66 33.55
C PRO A 698 -48.95 3.71 32.48
N ARG A 699 -48.07 3.13 31.66
CA ARG A 699 -48.44 2.17 30.61
C ARG A 699 -48.67 0.78 31.20
N ALA A 700 -49.79 0.59 31.90
CA ALA A 700 -50.11 -0.69 32.55
C ALA A 700 -50.13 -1.89 31.58
N GLY A 701 -50.48 -1.66 30.30
CA GLY A 701 -50.37 -2.68 29.24
C GLY A 701 -48.93 -3.09 28.96
N THR A 702 -48.04 -2.13 28.66
CA THR A 702 -46.59 -2.37 28.47
C THR A 702 -45.96 -3.03 29.70
N PHE A 703 -46.35 -2.61 30.90
CA PHE A 703 -45.86 -3.21 32.13
C PHE A 703 -46.34 -4.66 32.31
N ALA A 704 -47.59 -4.96 31.93
CA ALA A 704 -48.10 -6.32 31.94
C ALA A 704 -47.42 -7.22 30.90
N GLU A 705 -47.15 -6.70 29.70
CA GLU A 705 -46.36 -7.37 28.65
C GLU A 705 -44.93 -7.67 29.12
N ALA A 706 -44.29 -6.70 29.79
CA ALA A 706 -42.96 -6.89 30.39
C ALA A 706 -42.98 -7.98 31.49
N CYS A 707 -44.02 -8.02 32.34
CA CYS A 707 -44.17 -9.08 33.34
C CYS A 707 -44.36 -10.45 32.69
N ALA A 708 -45.17 -10.54 31.63
CA ALA A 708 -45.38 -11.79 30.90
C ALA A 708 -44.09 -12.27 30.20
N ALA A 709 -43.31 -11.36 29.64
CA ALA A 709 -42.00 -11.66 29.05
C ALA A 709 -40.97 -12.11 30.10
N ALA A 710 -40.95 -11.49 31.28
CA ALA A 710 -40.10 -11.91 32.38
C ALA A 710 -40.50 -13.29 32.92
N ALA A 711 -41.80 -13.55 33.03
CA ALA A 711 -42.33 -14.85 33.46
C ALA A 711 -41.99 -15.96 32.46
N SER A 712 -42.12 -15.71 31.15
CA SER A 712 -41.78 -16.68 30.10
C SER A 712 -40.27 -16.96 30.02
N ALA A 713 -39.43 -16.01 30.42
CA ALA A 713 -37.99 -16.19 30.60
C ALA A 713 -37.61 -16.91 31.92
N GLY A 714 -38.59 -17.26 32.77
CA GLY A 714 -38.37 -17.93 34.04
C GLY A 714 -37.76 -17.06 35.14
N VAL A 715 -37.97 -15.74 35.08
CA VAL A 715 -37.44 -14.79 36.08
C VAL A 715 -38.30 -14.78 37.33
N THR A 716 -37.67 -15.05 38.48
CA THR A 716 -38.26 -14.80 39.81
C THR A 716 -37.61 -13.57 40.42
N LEU A 717 -38.42 -12.64 40.94
CA LEU A 717 -37.92 -11.43 41.59
C LEU A 717 -37.60 -11.69 43.07
N ASP A 718 -36.47 -11.20 43.55
CA ASP A 718 -36.11 -11.24 44.97
C ASP A 718 -36.83 -10.11 45.74
N ASP A 719 -36.76 -10.17 47.08
CA ASP A 719 -37.49 -9.20 47.93
C ASP A 719 -37.00 -7.75 47.70
N ALA A 720 -35.73 -7.56 47.33
CA ALA A 720 -35.14 -6.25 47.05
C ALA A 720 -35.58 -5.66 45.70
N ALA A 721 -35.67 -6.49 44.66
CA ALA A 721 -36.18 -6.16 43.34
C ALA A 721 -37.68 -5.84 43.41
N LEU A 722 -38.44 -6.65 44.15
CA LEU A 722 -39.87 -6.43 44.41
C LEU A 722 -40.12 -5.13 45.16
N GLN A 723 -39.29 -4.83 46.16
CA GLN A 723 -39.33 -3.57 46.87
C GLN A 723 -39.10 -2.38 45.93
N ARG A 724 -38.05 -2.42 45.10
CA ARG A 724 -37.75 -1.35 44.13
C ARG A 724 -38.86 -1.17 43.10
N LEU A 725 -39.41 -2.27 42.61
CA LEU A 725 -40.46 -2.23 41.60
C LEU A 725 -41.80 -1.76 42.16
N GLY A 726 -42.18 -2.21 43.36
CA GLY A 726 -43.39 -1.75 44.04
C GLY A 726 -43.32 -0.27 44.39
N ASP A 727 -42.13 0.22 44.75
CA ASP A 727 -41.84 1.63 44.98
C ASP A 727 -42.00 2.45 43.70
N ALA A 728 -41.33 2.04 42.61
CA ALA A 728 -41.41 2.72 41.31
C ALA A 728 -42.83 2.73 40.73
N LEU A 729 -43.56 1.61 40.83
CA LEU A 729 -44.94 1.52 40.38
C LEU A 729 -45.87 2.43 41.20
N GLY A 730 -45.74 2.42 42.53
CA GLY A 730 -46.51 3.29 43.42
C GLY A 730 -46.26 4.77 43.14
N ASP A 731 -44.99 5.15 42.95
CA ASP A 731 -44.59 6.53 42.66
C ASP A 731 -45.06 6.97 41.27
N ALA A 732 -45.01 6.10 40.26
CA ALA A 732 -45.51 6.38 38.91
C ALA A 732 -47.02 6.65 38.89
N PHE A 733 -47.81 5.84 39.61
CA PHE A 733 -49.25 6.08 39.76
C PHE A 733 -49.56 7.34 40.57
N ALA A 734 -48.75 7.66 41.59
CA ALA A 734 -48.89 8.89 42.35
C ALA A 734 -48.60 10.14 41.50
N GLN A 735 -47.54 10.12 40.69
CA GLN A 735 -47.17 11.19 39.78
C GLN A 735 -48.21 11.41 38.68
N ALA A 736 -48.70 10.33 38.06
CA ALA A 736 -49.77 10.40 37.06
C ALA A 736 -51.05 11.06 37.58
N PHE A 737 -51.37 10.85 38.87
CA PHE A 737 -52.53 11.45 39.51
C PHE A 737 -52.30 12.92 39.89
N ALA A 738 -51.08 13.28 40.29
CA ALA A 738 -50.71 14.65 40.69
C ALA A 738 -50.56 15.61 39.48
N ALA A 739 -50.15 15.11 38.32
CA ALA A 739 -49.84 15.92 37.13
C ALA A 739 -51.07 16.49 36.39
N GLY A 740 -52.31 16.31 36.90
CA GLY A 740 -53.51 16.80 36.22
C GLY A 740 -53.78 16.15 34.86
N GLY A 741 -53.11 15.04 34.54
CA GLY A 741 -53.21 14.32 33.27
C GLY A 741 -54.57 13.64 33.06
N PRO A 742 -54.73 12.79 32.03
CA PRO A 742 -56.01 12.15 31.66
C PRO A 742 -56.66 11.29 32.77
N LEU A 743 -55.98 11.07 33.89
CA LEU A 743 -56.48 10.39 35.10
C LEU A 743 -57.09 11.36 36.16
N ALA A 744 -56.96 12.67 35.98
CA ALA A 744 -57.47 13.68 36.92
C ALA A 744 -58.94 14.07 36.70
N GLY A 745 -59.50 13.82 35.50
CA GLY A 745 -60.88 14.24 35.13
C GLY A 745 -61.92 13.12 35.03
N ALA A 746 -61.52 11.85 35.12
CA ALA A 746 -62.40 10.67 35.12
C ALA A 746 -61.97 9.76 36.29
N PRO A 747 -62.56 9.94 37.49
CA PRO A 747 -61.93 9.52 38.72
C PRO A 747 -62.20 8.03 39.00
N ALA A 748 -61.15 7.31 39.39
CA ALA A 748 -61.13 5.92 39.85
C ALA A 748 -61.12 4.79 38.80
N GLU A 749 -62.03 4.68 37.83
CA GLU A 749 -62.16 3.41 37.06
C GLU A 749 -60.95 3.03 36.21
N ARG A 750 -60.46 3.93 35.34
CA ARG A 750 -59.31 3.63 34.46
C ARG A 750 -58.01 3.49 35.25
N GLY A 751 -57.81 4.32 36.28
CA GLY A 751 -56.65 4.24 37.15
C GLY A 751 -56.64 2.98 38.02
N VAL A 752 -57.79 2.57 38.55
CA VAL A 752 -57.93 1.34 39.34
C VAL A 752 -57.80 0.11 38.45
N ALA A 753 -58.40 0.10 37.24
CA ALA A 753 -58.23 -1.01 36.30
C ALA A 753 -56.77 -1.16 35.83
N ALA A 754 -56.07 -0.05 35.56
CA ALA A 754 -54.66 -0.06 35.22
C ALA A 754 -53.78 -0.56 36.39
N LEU A 755 -54.10 -0.15 37.62
CA LEU A 755 -53.39 -0.61 38.82
C LEU A 755 -53.66 -2.10 39.11
N GLU A 756 -54.90 -2.56 38.95
CA GLU A 756 -55.27 -3.97 39.08
C GLU A 756 -54.57 -4.83 38.03
N LEU A 757 -54.50 -4.37 36.78
CA LEU A 757 -53.76 -5.05 35.72
C LEU A 757 -52.27 -5.15 36.06
N ALA A 758 -51.65 -4.06 36.52
CA ALA A 758 -50.25 -4.05 36.90
C ALA A 758 -49.96 -4.97 38.10
N LEU A 759 -50.81 -4.97 39.13
CA LEU A 759 -50.68 -5.85 40.29
C LEU A 759 -50.93 -7.33 39.95
N ALA A 760 -51.88 -7.61 39.06
CA ALA A 760 -52.15 -8.97 38.58
C ALA A 760 -50.97 -9.49 37.76
N ALA A 761 -50.42 -8.67 36.86
CA ALA A 761 -49.24 -9.01 36.08
C ALA A 761 -48.02 -9.25 36.97
N LEU A 762 -47.82 -8.42 38.00
CA LEU A 762 -46.77 -8.64 39.00
C LEU A 762 -46.93 -9.94 39.78
N GLY A 763 -48.18 -10.30 40.10
CA GLY A 763 -48.50 -11.56 40.77
C GLY A 763 -48.08 -12.80 39.98
N THR A 764 -47.77 -12.69 38.68
CA THR A 764 -47.24 -13.80 37.88
C THR A 764 -45.75 -14.09 38.14
N LEU A 765 -45.03 -13.15 38.76
CA LEU A 765 -43.58 -13.23 39.01
C LEU A 765 -43.24 -13.66 40.44
N VAL A 766 -44.23 -13.81 41.32
CA VAL A 766 -44.05 -14.06 42.76
C VAL A 766 -45.12 -14.98 43.34
N ASP A 767 -44.84 -15.57 44.49
CA ASP A 767 -45.83 -16.35 45.25
C ASP A 767 -46.94 -15.45 45.85
N GLY A 768 -48.03 -16.09 46.32
CA GLY A 768 -49.21 -15.40 46.82
C GLY A 768 -48.97 -14.52 48.06
N ALA A 769 -48.01 -14.87 48.92
CA ALA A 769 -47.68 -14.08 50.12
C ALA A 769 -46.91 -12.81 49.75
N ARG A 770 -45.93 -12.92 48.85
CA ARG A 770 -45.17 -11.80 48.29
C ARG A 770 -46.04 -10.88 47.44
N ALA A 771 -46.96 -11.44 46.64
CA ALA A 771 -47.94 -10.66 45.88
C ALA A 771 -48.82 -9.79 46.80
N ALA A 772 -49.26 -10.33 47.93
CA ALA A 772 -50.06 -9.60 48.91
C ALA A 772 -49.27 -8.46 49.58
N ALA A 773 -48.02 -8.71 49.99
CA ALA A 773 -47.15 -7.70 50.58
C ALA A 773 -46.83 -6.56 49.59
N LEU A 774 -46.58 -6.91 48.32
CA LEU A 774 -46.35 -5.96 47.23
C LEU A 774 -47.59 -5.10 46.97
N ALA A 775 -48.78 -5.71 46.90
CA ALA A 775 -50.02 -4.98 46.71
C ALA A 775 -50.31 -4.00 47.86
N GLN A 776 -50.00 -4.37 49.10
CA GLN A 776 -50.11 -3.46 50.25
C GLN A 776 -49.13 -2.29 50.14
N ARG A 777 -47.89 -2.56 49.71
CA ARG A 777 -46.84 -1.56 49.54
C ARG A 777 -47.18 -0.53 48.46
N VAL A 778 -47.57 -0.99 47.28
CA VAL A 778 -48.03 -0.13 46.18
C VAL A 778 -49.22 0.70 46.66
N ALA A 779 -50.23 0.08 47.27
CA ALA A 779 -51.40 0.76 47.83
C ALA A 779 -51.04 1.84 48.86
N GLY A 780 -49.97 1.65 49.64
CA GLY A 780 -49.46 2.64 50.60
C GLY A 780 -48.90 3.93 49.96
N ARG A 781 -48.50 3.87 48.69
CA ARG A 781 -47.93 5.01 47.95
C ARG A 781 -48.89 5.69 46.98
N VAL A 782 -49.94 5.00 46.55
CA VAL A 782 -50.95 5.62 45.69
C VAL A 782 -51.85 6.58 46.49
N PRO A 783 -52.37 7.68 45.90
CA PRO A 783 -53.22 8.64 46.60
C PRO A 783 -54.45 8.03 47.29
N PRO A 784 -54.95 8.64 48.38
CA PRO A 784 -56.04 8.09 49.19
C PRO A 784 -57.28 7.70 48.37
N ALA A 785 -57.66 8.51 47.36
CA ALA A 785 -58.81 8.23 46.51
C ALA A 785 -58.69 6.91 45.73
N LEU A 786 -57.51 6.61 45.19
CA LEU A 786 -57.27 5.36 44.43
C LEU A 786 -57.16 4.15 45.36
N ARG A 787 -56.53 4.34 46.54
CA ARG A 787 -56.44 3.32 47.59
C ARG A 787 -57.82 2.92 48.11
N ASP A 788 -58.66 3.91 48.38
CA ASP A 788 -60.03 3.71 48.84
C ASP A 788 -60.88 3.02 47.77
N ALA A 789 -60.77 3.43 46.50
CA ALA A 789 -61.46 2.78 45.39
C ALA A 789 -61.03 1.31 45.20
N LEU A 790 -59.73 1.01 45.27
CA LEU A 790 -59.20 -0.36 45.20
C LEU A 790 -59.70 -1.22 46.36
N ARG A 791 -59.68 -0.70 47.60
CA ARG A 791 -60.22 -1.40 48.78
C ARG A 791 -61.70 -1.70 48.64
N LEU A 792 -62.48 -0.74 48.16
CA LEU A 792 -63.92 -0.91 47.94
C LEU A 792 -64.23 -1.90 46.82
N ARG A 793 -63.48 -1.92 45.71
CA ARG A 793 -63.64 -2.93 44.67
C ARG A 793 -63.29 -4.34 45.15
N ARG A 794 -62.19 -4.49 45.91
CA ARG A 794 -61.82 -5.79 46.51
C ARG A 794 -62.85 -6.28 47.53
N LEU A 795 -63.35 -5.39 48.38
CA LEU A 795 -64.42 -5.70 49.31
C LEU A 795 -65.69 -6.12 48.56
N ALA A 796 -66.06 -5.40 47.51
CA ALA A 796 -67.23 -5.71 46.71
C ALA A 796 -67.07 -7.00 45.88
N ALA A 797 -65.85 -7.34 45.45
CA ALA A 797 -65.51 -8.62 44.83
C ALA A 797 -65.67 -9.78 45.82
N ALA A 798 -65.13 -9.66 47.03
CA ALA A 798 -65.25 -10.66 48.09
C ALA A 798 -66.70 -10.87 48.54
N VAL A 799 -67.47 -9.78 48.68
CA VAL A 799 -68.92 -9.86 48.92
C VAL A 799 -69.64 -10.54 47.75
N GLY A 800 -69.24 -10.23 46.51
CA GLY A 800 -69.77 -10.87 45.31
C GLY A 800 -69.49 -12.37 45.26
N GLU A 801 -68.33 -12.83 45.69
CA GLU A 801 -67.99 -14.26 45.80
C GLU A 801 -68.81 -14.96 46.89
N VAL A 802 -68.99 -14.34 48.05
CA VAL A 802 -69.82 -14.88 49.14
C VAL A 802 -71.28 -14.98 48.70
N GLU A 803 -71.82 -13.96 48.04
CA GLU A 803 -73.22 -13.98 47.55
C GLU A 803 -73.40 -14.94 46.37
N ARG A 804 -72.42 -15.05 45.44
CA ARG A 804 -72.42 -16.08 44.39
C ARG A 804 -72.43 -17.49 44.98
N ALA A 805 -71.59 -17.74 45.98
CA ALA A 805 -71.52 -19.05 46.65
C ALA A 805 -72.80 -19.37 47.44
N ARG A 806 -73.58 -18.36 47.82
CA ARG A 806 -74.84 -18.50 48.54
C ARG A 806 -76.02 -18.84 47.61
N ASP A 807 -76.15 -18.12 46.50
CA ASP A 807 -77.16 -18.39 45.46
C ASP A 807 -76.71 -17.80 44.10
N GLU A 808 -76.09 -18.65 43.29
CA GLU A 808 -75.46 -18.26 42.02
C GLU A 808 -76.46 -17.67 41.01
N ARG A 809 -77.69 -18.17 41.00
CA ARG A 809 -78.73 -17.77 40.03
C ARG A 809 -79.33 -16.42 40.38
N ALA A 810 -79.65 -16.20 41.66
CA ALA A 810 -80.09 -14.90 42.15
C ALA A 810 -79.01 -13.81 42.02
N TYR A 811 -77.74 -14.17 42.24
CA TYR A 811 -76.61 -13.26 42.04
C TYR A 811 -76.44 -12.87 40.57
N ALA A 812 -76.55 -13.81 39.63
CA ALA A 812 -76.48 -13.54 38.19
C ALA A 812 -77.60 -12.60 37.71
N GLU A 813 -78.83 -12.82 38.18
CA GLU A 813 -80.00 -11.95 37.89
C GLU A 813 -79.81 -10.54 38.45
N LEU A 814 -79.29 -10.42 39.68
CA LEU A 814 -78.96 -9.14 40.32
C LEU A 814 -77.88 -8.37 39.53
N CYS A 815 -76.81 -9.05 39.09
CA CYS A 815 -75.79 -8.45 38.24
C CYS A 815 -76.36 -7.98 36.90
N ALA A 816 -77.27 -8.74 36.28
CA ALA A 816 -77.92 -8.36 35.03
C ALA A 816 -78.82 -7.11 35.19
N LEU A 817 -79.62 -7.06 36.25
CA LEU A 817 -80.47 -5.90 36.58
C LEU A 817 -79.66 -4.63 36.84
N LEU A 818 -78.53 -4.74 37.55
CA LEU A 818 -77.65 -3.61 37.85
C LEU A 818 -76.94 -3.07 36.60
N ARG A 819 -76.56 -3.94 35.66
CA ARG A 819 -76.03 -3.53 34.34
C ARG A 819 -77.10 -2.89 33.44
N ALA A 820 -78.36 -3.31 33.58
CA ALA A 820 -79.49 -2.77 32.82
C ALA A 820 -80.09 -1.48 33.43
N GLY A 821 -79.68 -1.08 34.64
CA GLY A 821 -80.04 0.20 35.25
C GLY A 821 -81.46 0.29 35.85
N ALA A 822 -82.17 -0.83 36.00
CA ALA A 822 -83.57 -0.84 36.45
C ALA A 822 -83.77 -1.59 37.77
N GLY A 823 -84.44 -0.95 38.75
CA GLY A 823 -85.09 -1.62 39.89
C GLY A 823 -84.69 -1.17 41.32
N PRO A 824 -85.61 -1.24 42.30
CA PRO A 824 -85.38 -0.81 43.69
C PRO A 824 -84.74 -1.93 44.50
N VAL A 825 -83.43 -2.12 44.37
CA VAL A 825 -82.64 -2.97 45.27
C VAL A 825 -82.24 -2.13 46.49
N ARG A 826 -82.17 -2.76 47.68
CA ARG A 826 -81.75 -2.09 48.93
C ARG A 826 -80.49 -1.27 48.67
N ALA A 827 -80.56 0.03 48.97
CA ALA A 827 -79.59 1.02 48.51
C ALA A 827 -78.12 0.72 48.88
N ALA A 828 -77.86 -0.08 49.92
CA ALA A 828 -76.51 -0.49 50.31
C ALA A 828 -75.90 -1.56 49.39
N ASP A 829 -76.69 -2.56 48.99
CA ASP A 829 -76.24 -3.70 48.16
C ASP A 829 -76.04 -3.25 46.71
N THR A 830 -76.94 -2.41 46.20
CA THR A 830 -76.86 -1.75 44.87
C THR A 830 -75.59 -0.92 44.73
N MET A 831 -75.14 -0.27 45.80
CA MET A 831 -74.04 0.70 45.75
C MET A 831 -72.67 0.03 45.86
N LEU A 832 -72.53 -1.04 46.64
CA LEU A 832 -71.33 -1.88 46.66
C LEU A 832 -71.14 -2.64 45.33
N LEU A 833 -72.20 -3.23 44.78
CA LEU A 833 -72.14 -3.93 43.49
C LEU A 833 -71.94 -2.98 42.30
N ARG A 834 -72.45 -1.74 42.34
CA ARG A 834 -72.14 -0.72 41.32
C ARG A 834 -70.68 -0.27 41.35
N VAL A 835 -70.06 -0.22 42.53
CA VAL A 835 -68.61 0.03 42.68
C VAL A 835 -67.79 -1.15 42.14
N TYR A 836 -68.22 -2.39 42.37
CA TYR A 836 -67.61 -3.58 41.75
C TYR A 836 -67.69 -3.56 40.22
N LEU A 837 -68.85 -3.18 39.66
CA LEU A 837 -69.15 -3.18 38.23
C LEU A 837 -68.63 -1.96 37.44
N GLY A 838 -68.02 -0.97 38.10
CA GLY A 838 -67.43 0.20 37.43
C GLY A 838 -68.48 1.13 36.80
N VAL A 839 -69.43 1.62 37.61
CA VAL A 839 -70.37 2.68 37.20
C VAL A 839 -69.97 4.00 37.87
N PRO A 840 -69.87 5.13 37.13
CA PRO A 840 -69.24 6.35 37.64
C PRO A 840 -70.14 7.07 38.63
N ALA A 841 -69.62 7.43 39.81
CA ALA A 841 -70.24 8.43 40.66
C ALA A 841 -69.26 8.95 41.72
N GLU A 842 -68.56 10.04 41.41
CA GLU A 842 -67.75 10.76 42.38
C GLU A 842 -68.52 11.25 43.64
N PRO A 843 -69.85 11.49 43.63
CA PRO A 843 -70.61 11.75 44.86
C PRO A 843 -70.92 10.50 45.71
N ALA A 844 -70.68 9.28 45.20
CA ALA A 844 -71.12 8.04 45.83
C ALA A 844 -70.16 7.53 46.91
N LEU A 845 -68.85 7.79 46.82
CA LEU A 845 -67.85 7.30 47.78
C LEU A 845 -68.06 7.89 49.20
N ALA A 846 -68.40 9.18 49.28
CA ALA A 846 -68.73 9.84 50.53
C ALA A 846 -70.07 9.37 51.12
N ARG A 847 -71.04 9.00 50.27
CA ARG A 847 -72.30 8.37 50.71
C ARG A 847 -72.07 6.92 51.14
N LEU A 848 -71.21 6.17 50.45
CA LEU A 848 -70.90 4.76 50.74
C LEU A 848 -70.24 4.62 52.11
N ARG A 849 -69.25 5.46 52.42
CA ARG A 849 -68.65 5.53 53.77
C ARG A 849 -69.70 5.81 54.84
N ARG A 850 -70.65 6.70 54.56
CA ARG A 850 -71.74 7.04 55.49
C ARG A 850 -72.69 5.85 55.67
N THR A 851 -73.14 5.23 54.59
CA THR A 851 -74.11 4.11 54.60
C THR A 851 -73.51 2.82 55.19
N LEU A 852 -72.26 2.49 54.86
CA LEU A 852 -71.54 1.35 55.47
C LEU A 852 -71.35 1.55 56.97
N ARG A 853 -71.02 2.77 57.40
CA ARG A 853 -70.94 3.12 58.82
C ARG A 853 -72.29 2.92 59.51
N THR A 854 -73.37 3.45 58.95
CA THR A 854 -74.71 3.29 59.52
C THR A 854 -75.17 1.83 59.55
N TRP A 855 -74.84 1.04 58.52
CA TRP A 855 -75.17 -0.39 58.44
C TRP A 855 -74.38 -1.23 59.46
N TRP A 856 -73.09 -0.95 59.64
CA TRP A 856 -72.22 -1.63 60.62
C TRP A 856 -72.64 -1.31 62.06
N GLU A 857 -72.92 -0.03 62.34
CA GLU A 857 -73.43 0.43 63.65
C GLU A 857 -74.81 -0.19 63.96
N ALA A 858 -75.70 -0.31 62.97
CA ALA A 858 -77.03 -0.92 63.14
C ALA A 858 -77.00 -2.43 63.42
N ARG A 859 -75.89 -3.12 63.14
CA ARG A 859 -75.71 -4.55 63.45
C ARG A 859 -74.89 -4.81 64.72
N GLY A 860 -74.64 -3.76 65.52
CA GLY A 860 -73.97 -3.88 66.82
C GLY A 860 -72.44 -3.98 66.75
N GLY A 861 -71.83 -3.69 65.60
CA GLY A 861 -70.37 -3.64 65.47
C GLY A 861 -69.81 -2.40 66.18
N ALA A 862 -68.86 -2.59 67.10
CA ALA A 862 -68.12 -1.45 67.69
C ALA A 862 -67.37 -0.67 66.59
N ARG A 863 -67.15 0.64 66.84
CA ARG A 863 -66.42 1.54 65.92
C ARG A 863 -65.13 0.85 65.42
N PRO A 864 -64.95 0.67 64.09
CA PRO A 864 -63.65 0.30 63.59
C PRO A 864 -62.68 1.46 63.90
N ARG A 865 -61.55 1.15 64.55
CA ARG A 865 -60.47 2.13 64.70
C ARG A 865 -60.00 2.50 63.31
N GLU A 866 -59.86 3.80 63.03
CA GLU A 866 -59.36 4.33 61.77
C GLU A 866 -57.98 3.71 61.47
N GLY A 867 -57.97 2.66 60.65
CA GLY A 867 -56.76 1.87 60.37
C GLY A 867 -56.99 0.39 60.05
N ALA A 868 -58.12 -0.20 60.45
CA ALA A 868 -58.48 -1.59 60.10
C ALA A 868 -59.27 -1.69 58.79
#